data_AF-A0A3D6EP82-F1
#
_entry.id   AF-A0A3D6EP82-F1
#
_cell.length_a   1.000
_cell.length_b   1.000
_cell.length_c   1.000
_cell.angle_alpha   90.00
_cell.angle_beta   90.00
_cell.angle_gamma   90.00
#
_symmetry.space_group_name_H-M   'P 1'
#
loop_
_entity.id
_entity.type
_entity.pdbx_description
1 polymer ?
#
loop_
_entity_poly.entity_id
_entity_poly.type
_entity_poly.pdbx_seq_one_letter_code
_entity_poly.pdbx_strand_id
1 'polypeptide(L)'
;VRLSGEQEKEVVVETDPDLLASLGLTVNDLVTKIQNYNRSVSGGFIEELGRKYVIKGLGIIEKPEDLGDLVVGYTSRKNAVANPQTNVTTTAANSNSSDQVPVLLREVATIQILNKEASSIVRVNQKRSIGMSIYKETNYNTVNAVNELMASLDELKKTVPGYEFVIIQNQGRFIQGAIDEVKESGLFGIFFAVIVLFLFLRRIGSTLIISIVIPISIIATFNLMYFNGLTLNVMTLGGLALSAGMLVDIAIVVVENIFRKREEGLSVFDAAIEGTAEVSGAITASTLTCIVVFLPIVYLQGPSGELFKDQAWTVAFSQIASLFVAILVIPMLFAQFFRKDKVFAKERKVFSDEKHTSFKKYRSVLEKVLNHKMAWIVTSFVMILGTALLLPVIGSEYMPQSDTRAISVDVTLTNGTPLARTSATINQIESQLQQLFEGQLDKIYSHIGPQQSQSGIKNENVYNENKATIKLIFREDVELDIVPVTAKLSSYFEALPGIEATFSNDESALYAVMGEDEMPLVVEVSGAEFEKLKPLSDSIMLVMASNQHVYDPVSNLEEGVPQIHVDVDKYRAGIFNLSIDDIILQIKDQLEGKNAGTIERGGEMQDIKIKVPKVTLAGLQNIKIKSGQQEFPLSEIARIDVAYASNSIHRRNQTRTVSIGARVNPNEPYDQVVKSIQTSLSKLSVPPQYKIRVAGQELRRQESVDNLTFALILSIVLVYMVLASQFESLLHPFTILLTIPFAVVGAILAFYILGMPLNMMGYIGIILLGGIAVNNSIMIVDCINQNKENGMPLRAAILDAAERRLRPIMMTTMTTILGLLPLTLGFGEGAALRAPIAIAVIGGMVTSTLLTLIIIPCYYESIENIVSRIGRKKEVKIEVSNG
;
A
#
# COMPACT_ATOMS: atom_id res chain seq x y z
N VAL A 1 -15.12 9.53 -11.69
CA VAL A 1 -14.16 10.64 -11.84
C VAL A 1 -14.49 11.71 -10.80
N ARG A 2 -13.50 12.36 -10.20
CA ARG A 2 -13.67 13.51 -9.31
C ARG A 2 -12.80 14.66 -9.79
N LEU A 3 -13.32 15.88 -9.74
CA LEU A 3 -12.60 17.09 -10.07
C LEU A 3 -12.15 17.80 -8.79
N SER A 4 -11.04 18.51 -8.87
CA SER A 4 -10.49 19.31 -7.76
C SER A 4 -9.94 20.62 -8.32
N GLY A 5 -10.05 21.70 -7.55
CA GLY A 5 -9.67 23.03 -8.02
C GLY A 5 -10.60 23.67 -9.04
N GLU A 6 -11.79 23.08 -9.29
CA GLU A 6 -12.81 23.61 -10.19
C GLU A 6 -13.44 24.89 -9.64
N GLN A 7 -13.95 25.72 -10.54
CA GLN A 7 -14.69 26.93 -10.21
C GLN A 7 -16.09 26.80 -10.76
N GLU A 8 -17.03 26.43 -9.89
CA GLU A 8 -18.45 26.45 -10.20
C GLU A 8 -18.89 27.89 -10.46
N LYS A 9 -19.74 28.09 -11.47
CA LYS A 9 -20.36 29.38 -11.72
C LYS A 9 -21.67 29.44 -10.94
N GLU A 10 -21.87 30.53 -10.21
CA GLU A 10 -23.14 30.83 -9.57
C GLU A 10 -23.70 32.14 -10.11
N VAL A 11 -25.03 32.24 -10.16
CA VAL A 11 -25.72 33.48 -10.48
C VAL A 11 -25.88 34.26 -9.19
N VAL A 12 -25.12 35.34 -9.07
CA VAL A 12 -25.13 36.19 -7.89
C VAL A 12 -26.06 37.36 -8.10
N VAL A 13 -27.03 37.51 -7.18
CA VAL A 13 -27.92 38.66 -7.08
C VAL A 13 -27.43 39.52 -5.92
N GLU A 14 -26.69 40.57 -6.22
CA GLU A 14 -26.16 41.49 -5.21
C GLU A 14 -27.18 42.60 -4.97
N THR A 15 -27.77 42.61 -3.77
CA THR A 15 -28.82 43.55 -3.38
C THR A 15 -28.26 44.69 -2.52
N ASP A 16 -28.77 45.91 -2.70
CA ASP A 16 -28.50 47.02 -1.79
C ASP A 16 -29.53 47.00 -0.64
N PRO A 17 -29.12 46.77 0.62
CA PRO A 17 -30.03 46.70 1.77
C PRO A 17 -30.81 48.00 2.02
N ASP A 18 -30.20 49.16 1.78
CA ASP A 18 -30.81 50.47 2.03
C ASP A 18 -31.90 50.76 0.99
N LEU A 19 -31.63 50.38 -0.26
CA LEU A 19 -32.58 50.50 -1.35
C LEU A 19 -33.79 49.56 -1.16
N LEU A 20 -33.55 48.31 -0.76
CA LEU A 20 -34.62 47.37 -0.44
C LEU A 20 -35.50 47.87 0.72
N ALA A 21 -34.88 48.41 1.77
CA ALA A 21 -35.59 49.00 2.90
C ALA A 21 -36.43 50.21 2.47
N SER A 22 -35.92 51.08 1.60
CA SER A 22 -36.64 52.26 1.09
C SER A 22 -37.91 51.91 0.29
N LEU A 23 -37.92 50.73 -0.34
CA LEU A 23 -39.02 50.20 -1.14
C LEU A 23 -39.94 49.26 -0.34
N GLY A 24 -39.64 49.02 0.94
CA GLY A 24 -40.38 48.09 1.79
C GLY A 24 -40.28 46.63 1.36
N LEU A 25 -39.23 46.26 0.61
CA LEU A 25 -38.99 44.89 0.14
C LEU A 25 -38.00 44.18 1.06
N THR A 26 -38.20 42.87 1.29
CA THR A 26 -37.25 42.05 2.03
C THR A 26 -36.52 41.05 1.13
N VAL A 27 -35.34 40.58 1.56
CA VAL A 27 -34.60 39.51 0.88
C VAL A 27 -35.44 38.24 0.74
N ASN A 28 -36.31 37.96 1.72
CA ASN A 28 -37.24 36.83 1.67
C ASN A 28 -38.31 36.97 0.58
N ASP A 29 -38.78 38.20 0.35
CA ASP A 29 -39.72 38.48 -0.73
C ASP A 29 -39.07 38.25 -2.09
N LEU A 30 -37.82 38.70 -2.26
CA LEU A 30 -37.03 38.46 -3.47
C LEU A 30 -36.85 36.96 -3.74
N VAL A 31 -36.42 36.18 -2.74
CA VAL A 31 -36.28 34.73 -2.88
C VAL A 31 -37.59 34.08 -3.28
N THR A 32 -38.68 34.43 -2.61
CA THR A 32 -40.01 33.86 -2.90
C THR A 32 -40.46 34.23 -4.32
N LYS A 33 -40.19 35.46 -4.77
CA LYS A 33 -40.50 35.91 -6.14
C LYS A 33 -39.68 35.16 -7.18
N ILE A 34 -38.37 35.03 -6.97
CA ILE A 34 -37.48 34.29 -7.88
C ILE A 34 -37.88 32.82 -7.95
N GLN A 35 -38.15 32.18 -6.81
CA GLN A 35 -38.58 30.78 -6.75
C GLN A 35 -39.96 30.52 -7.35
N ASN A 36 -40.87 31.50 -7.29
CA ASN A 36 -42.20 31.39 -7.91
C ASN A 36 -42.14 31.66 -9.41
N TYR A 37 -41.24 32.54 -9.84
CA TYR A 37 -41.01 32.83 -11.24
C TYR A 37 -40.38 31.63 -11.94
N ASN A 38 -39.35 31.04 -11.34
CA ASN A 38 -38.61 29.89 -11.86
C ASN A 38 -39.31 28.54 -11.60
N ARG A 39 -40.49 28.33 -12.19
CA ARG A 39 -41.25 27.06 -12.08
C ARG A 39 -41.81 26.59 -13.41
N SER A 40 -41.81 25.28 -13.60
CA SER A 40 -42.56 24.63 -14.68
C SER A 40 -43.77 23.93 -14.09
N VAL A 41 -44.97 24.31 -14.53
CA VAL A 41 -46.24 23.74 -14.04
C VAL A 41 -46.97 23.04 -15.19
N SER A 42 -47.45 21.82 -14.96
CA SER A 42 -48.30 21.12 -15.94
C SER A 42 -49.76 21.55 -15.77
N GLY A 43 -50.36 22.05 -16.85
CA GLY A 43 -51.77 22.43 -16.92
C GLY A 43 -52.70 21.26 -17.26
N GLY A 44 -52.20 20.02 -17.24
CA GLY A 44 -52.95 18.84 -17.67
C GLY A 44 -52.83 18.59 -19.18
N PHE A 45 -53.89 18.06 -19.79
CA PHE A 45 -53.93 17.79 -21.22
C PHE A 45 -55.30 18.11 -21.79
N ILE A 46 -55.32 18.49 -23.06
CA ILE A 46 -56.51 18.61 -23.88
C ILE A 46 -56.44 17.57 -25.00
N GLU A 47 -57.56 16.94 -25.31
CA GLU A 47 -57.65 15.96 -26.38
C GLU A 47 -58.43 16.56 -27.55
N GLU A 48 -57.80 16.63 -28.71
CA GLU A 48 -58.40 17.18 -29.92
C GLU A 48 -58.03 16.29 -31.12
N LEU A 49 -59.05 15.88 -31.88
CA LEU A 49 -58.91 15.01 -33.07
C LEU A 49 -58.09 13.72 -32.81
N GLY A 50 -58.29 13.10 -31.64
CA GLY A 50 -57.60 11.87 -31.25
C GLY A 50 -56.12 12.05 -30.88
N ARG A 51 -55.66 13.30 -30.70
CA ARG A 51 -54.33 13.63 -30.18
C ARG A 51 -54.45 14.33 -28.83
N LYS A 52 -53.60 13.91 -27.90
CA LYS A 52 -53.50 14.45 -26.53
C LYS A 52 -52.39 15.49 -26.48
N TYR A 53 -52.74 16.76 -26.33
CA TYR A 53 -51.79 17.86 -26.18
C TYR A 53 -51.60 18.15 -24.69
N VAL A 54 -50.36 18.07 -24.19
CA VAL A 54 -50.02 18.42 -22.82
C VAL A 54 -49.82 19.92 -22.73
N ILE A 55 -50.57 20.58 -21.85
CA ILE A 55 -50.41 22.01 -21.60
C ILE A 55 -49.31 22.17 -20.55
N LYS A 56 -48.23 22.89 -20.89
CA LYS A 56 -47.16 23.24 -19.96
C LYS A 56 -47.09 24.75 -19.79
N GLY A 57 -47.16 25.23 -18.56
CA GLY A 57 -46.74 26.58 -18.20
C GLY A 57 -45.25 26.58 -17.94
N LEU A 58 -44.48 27.18 -18.85
CA LEU A 58 -43.03 27.30 -18.74
C LEU A 58 -42.69 28.67 -18.14
N GLY A 59 -42.22 28.68 -16.90
CA GLY A 59 -41.58 29.84 -16.25
C GLY A 59 -40.09 29.59 -15.98
N ILE A 60 -39.46 28.68 -16.71
CA ILE A 60 -38.05 28.37 -16.49
C ILE A 60 -37.21 29.55 -16.96
N ILE A 61 -36.28 29.99 -16.12
CA ILE A 61 -35.32 31.03 -16.47
C ILE A 61 -34.26 30.39 -17.38
N GLU A 62 -34.05 30.92 -18.59
CA GLU A 62 -33.02 30.40 -19.51
C GLU A 62 -31.76 31.28 -19.49
N LYS A 63 -31.94 32.59 -19.32
CA LYS A 63 -30.84 33.55 -19.22
C LYS A 63 -30.86 34.26 -17.87
N PRO A 64 -29.68 34.52 -17.27
CA PRO A 64 -29.59 35.38 -16.09
C PRO A 64 -30.14 36.79 -16.30
N GLU A 65 -30.19 37.26 -17.55
CA GLU A 65 -30.79 38.55 -17.91
C GLU A 65 -32.30 38.57 -17.65
N ASP A 66 -32.99 37.43 -17.79
CA ASP A 66 -34.43 37.29 -17.57
C ASP A 66 -34.79 37.49 -16.08
N LEU A 67 -33.84 37.23 -15.16
CA LEU A 67 -34.01 37.59 -13.74
C LEU A 67 -34.18 39.10 -13.57
N GLY A 68 -33.54 39.92 -14.40
CA GLY A 68 -33.62 41.38 -14.33
C GLY A 68 -35.01 41.93 -14.63
N ASP A 69 -35.83 41.18 -15.37
CA ASP A 69 -37.20 41.54 -15.77
C ASP A 69 -38.26 41.10 -14.75
N LEU A 70 -37.82 40.43 -13.68
CA LEU A 70 -38.70 39.99 -12.62
C LEU A 70 -39.29 41.19 -11.87
N VAL A 71 -40.62 41.29 -11.83
CA VAL A 71 -41.32 42.28 -11.00
C VAL A 71 -41.27 41.84 -9.54
N VAL A 72 -40.49 42.58 -8.75
CA VAL A 72 -40.26 42.30 -7.33
C VAL A 72 -41.23 43.04 -6.41
N GLY A 73 -41.80 44.16 -6.86
CA GLY A 73 -42.75 44.97 -6.10
C GLY A 73 -43.50 45.98 -6.95
N TYR A 74 -44.33 46.80 -6.31
CA TYR A 74 -45.04 47.91 -6.96
C TYR A 74 -44.90 49.16 -6.08
N THR A 75 -44.55 50.30 -6.68
CA THR A 75 -44.50 51.60 -6.00
C THR A 75 -45.61 52.53 -6.48
N SER A 76 -46.15 53.38 -5.61
CA SER A 76 -47.21 54.34 -5.98
C SER A 76 -46.63 55.71 -6.32
N ARG A 77 -47.01 56.27 -7.47
CA ARG A 77 -46.63 57.64 -7.86
C ARG A 77 -47.42 58.68 -7.05
N LYS A 78 -47.00 58.98 -5.81
CA LYS A 78 -47.44 60.17 -5.06
C LYS A 78 -46.22 60.84 -4.44
N ASN A 79 -45.60 61.75 -5.22
CA ASN A 79 -44.90 62.96 -4.75
C ASN A 79 -44.23 63.66 -5.95
N ALA A 80 -45.01 64.42 -6.72
CA ALA A 80 -44.48 65.49 -7.54
C ALA A 80 -45.48 66.65 -7.53
N VAL A 81 -45.03 67.77 -6.95
CA VAL A 81 -45.64 69.11 -6.93
C VAL A 81 -46.82 69.31 -5.97
N ALA A 82 -46.51 69.60 -4.70
CA ALA A 82 -47.40 70.32 -3.82
C ALA A 82 -47.43 71.80 -4.25
N ASN A 83 -48.58 72.29 -4.70
CA ASN A 83 -48.87 73.72 -4.75
C ASN A 83 -50.04 73.98 -3.78
N PRO A 84 -49.88 74.79 -2.73
CA PRO A 84 -50.91 74.98 -1.72
C PRO A 84 -51.82 76.13 -2.13
N GLN A 85 -52.99 75.84 -2.73
CA GLN A 85 -54.19 76.68 -2.67
C GLN A 85 -55.27 76.09 -3.59
N THR A 86 -56.27 75.44 -3.00
CA THR A 86 -57.71 75.78 -3.10
C THR A 86 -58.52 74.64 -2.51
N ASN A 87 -59.24 74.93 -1.42
CA ASN A 87 -60.27 74.08 -0.88
C ASN A 87 -61.50 74.11 -1.80
N VAL A 88 -61.86 72.97 -2.41
CA VAL A 88 -63.26 72.70 -2.74
C VAL A 88 -63.55 71.21 -2.53
N THR A 89 -64.49 70.95 -1.63
CA THR A 89 -65.09 69.66 -1.33
C THR A 89 -66.13 69.33 -2.40
N THR A 90 -65.92 68.28 -3.21
CA THR A 90 -67.04 67.55 -3.87
C THR A 90 -66.63 66.13 -4.24
N THR A 91 -67.28 65.19 -3.55
CA THR A 91 -67.87 63.92 -4.04
C THR A 91 -66.99 62.85 -4.68
N ALA A 92 -67.02 61.68 -4.04
CA ALA A 92 -66.45 60.41 -4.49
C ALA A 92 -66.88 60.03 -5.92
N ALA A 93 -65.90 59.84 -6.80
CA ALA A 93 -66.03 59.13 -8.06
C ALA A 93 -64.79 58.24 -8.26
N ASN A 94 -65.05 56.99 -8.62
CA ASN A 94 -64.11 55.89 -8.81
C ASN A 94 -62.85 56.29 -9.61
N SER A 95 -61.69 56.16 -8.98
CA SER A 95 -60.38 56.10 -9.65
C SER A 95 -59.62 54.86 -9.16
N ASN A 96 -60.16 53.68 -9.48
CA ASN A 96 -59.41 52.42 -9.40
C ASN A 96 -58.47 52.31 -10.62
N SER A 97 -57.49 53.20 -10.68
CA SER A 97 -56.22 52.93 -11.34
C SER A 97 -55.17 53.53 -10.42
N SER A 98 -54.82 52.77 -9.39
CA SER A 98 -53.59 53.03 -8.66
C SER A 98 -52.47 52.94 -9.69
N ASP A 99 -51.89 54.08 -10.06
CA ASP A 99 -50.74 54.24 -10.94
C ASP A 99 -49.53 53.59 -10.23
N GLN A 100 -49.54 52.26 -10.18
CA GLN A 100 -48.56 51.39 -9.55
C GLN A 100 -47.50 51.09 -10.59
N VAL A 101 -46.31 51.64 -10.39
CA VAL A 101 -45.16 51.35 -11.25
C VAL A 101 -44.54 50.05 -10.74
N PRO A 102 -44.41 49.00 -11.59
CA PRO A 102 -43.72 47.78 -11.20
C PRO A 102 -42.24 48.10 -10.96
N VAL A 103 -41.71 47.61 -9.84
CA VAL A 103 -40.28 47.65 -9.54
C VAL A 103 -39.67 46.36 -10.07
N LEU A 104 -38.67 46.49 -10.92
CA LEU A 104 -37.96 45.34 -11.52
C LEU A 104 -36.77 44.92 -10.67
N LEU A 105 -36.37 43.65 -10.71
CA LEU A 105 -35.22 43.16 -9.96
C LEU A 105 -33.93 43.91 -10.35
N ARG A 106 -33.77 44.28 -11.62
CA ARG A 106 -32.63 45.09 -12.09
C ARG A 106 -32.53 46.48 -11.44
N GLU A 107 -33.64 47.00 -10.92
CA GLU A 107 -33.67 48.31 -10.26
C GLU A 107 -33.23 48.22 -8.81
N VAL A 108 -33.25 47.02 -8.22
CA VAL A 108 -32.93 46.78 -6.80
C VAL A 108 -31.74 45.88 -6.54
N ALA A 109 -31.26 45.18 -7.56
CA ALA A 109 -30.17 44.23 -7.47
C ALA A 109 -29.32 44.21 -8.74
N THR A 110 -28.02 43.99 -8.56
CA THR A 110 -27.08 43.73 -9.66
C THR A 110 -26.95 42.23 -9.85
N ILE A 111 -27.23 41.74 -11.06
CA ILE A 111 -27.20 40.32 -11.38
C ILE A 111 -25.93 40.04 -12.19
N GLN A 112 -25.05 39.20 -11.65
CA GLN A 112 -23.80 38.82 -12.32
C GLN A 112 -23.56 37.33 -12.19
N ILE A 113 -22.92 36.75 -13.21
CA ILE A 113 -22.40 35.40 -13.11
C ILE A 113 -20.99 35.51 -12.56
N LEU A 114 -20.80 35.01 -11.35
CA LEU A 114 -19.50 34.99 -10.69
C LEU A 114 -19.06 33.55 -10.48
N ASN A 115 -17.75 33.35 -10.38
CA ASN A 115 -17.23 32.08 -9.91
C ASN A 115 -17.46 32.02 -8.39
N LYS A 116 -18.04 30.92 -7.94
CA LYS A 116 -18.18 30.59 -6.52
C LYS A 116 -16.80 30.58 -5.87
N GLU A 117 -16.75 30.91 -4.58
CA GLU A 117 -15.50 30.81 -3.82
C GLU A 117 -14.96 29.37 -3.93
N ALA A 118 -13.72 29.24 -4.41
CA ALA A 118 -13.14 27.94 -4.71
C ALA A 118 -12.93 27.17 -3.40
N SER A 119 -13.38 25.92 -3.33
CA SER A 119 -13.16 25.04 -2.17
C SER A 119 -11.72 24.53 -2.09
N SER A 120 -11.04 24.44 -3.23
CA SER A 120 -9.65 24.00 -3.35
C SER A 120 -8.97 24.66 -4.54
N ILE A 121 -7.63 24.62 -4.57
CA ILE A 121 -6.81 25.16 -5.65
C ILE A 121 -5.78 24.12 -6.05
N VAL A 122 -5.75 23.76 -7.34
CA VAL A 122 -4.74 22.87 -7.89
C VAL A 122 -3.81 23.64 -8.81
N ARG A 123 -2.51 23.38 -8.70
CA ARG A 123 -1.47 23.93 -9.58
C ARG A 123 -0.53 22.85 -10.09
N VAL A 124 -0.04 23.04 -11.31
CA VAL A 124 1.06 22.28 -11.88
C VAL A 124 2.09 23.26 -12.41
N ASN A 125 3.32 23.21 -11.90
CA ASN A 125 4.41 24.13 -12.26
C ASN A 125 3.96 25.61 -12.16
N GLN A 126 3.38 26.00 -11.03
CA GLN A 126 2.81 27.33 -10.74
C GLN A 126 1.60 27.77 -11.58
N LYS A 127 1.22 27.00 -12.61
CA LYS A 127 0.04 27.28 -13.42
C LYS A 127 -1.20 26.71 -12.75
N ARG A 128 -2.28 27.49 -12.69
CA ARG A 128 -3.58 27.02 -12.20
C ARG A 128 -4.07 25.87 -13.10
N SER A 129 -4.47 24.77 -12.48
CA SER A 129 -4.93 23.56 -13.18
C SER A 129 -6.19 23.01 -12.51
N ILE A 130 -6.86 22.10 -13.20
CA ILE A 130 -7.96 21.30 -12.64
C ILE A 130 -7.40 19.91 -12.39
N GLY A 131 -7.46 19.46 -11.13
CA GLY A 131 -7.12 18.09 -10.77
C GLY A 131 -8.25 17.16 -11.20
N MET A 132 -7.91 16.05 -11.86
CA MET A 132 -8.86 15.03 -12.25
C MET A 132 -8.43 13.68 -11.69
N SER A 133 -9.14 13.23 -10.66
CA SER A 133 -8.89 11.94 -9.99
C SER A 133 -9.83 10.89 -10.54
N ILE A 134 -9.27 9.80 -11.06
CA ILE A 134 -10.03 8.72 -11.70
C ILE A 134 -9.84 7.45 -10.91
N TYR A 135 -10.94 6.99 -10.31
CA TYR A 135 -10.97 5.79 -9.50
C TYR A 135 -11.52 4.65 -10.33
N LYS A 136 -10.87 3.49 -10.25
CA LYS A 136 -11.37 2.24 -10.82
C LYS A 136 -12.43 1.63 -9.91
N GLU A 137 -13.32 0.84 -10.48
CA GLU A 137 -14.21 0.00 -9.69
C GLU A 137 -13.44 -1.08 -8.92
N THR A 138 -14.01 -1.52 -7.80
CA THR A 138 -13.45 -2.61 -6.98
C THR A 138 -13.28 -3.85 -7.85
N ASN A 139 -12.14 -4.53 -7.75
CA ASN A 139 -11.77 -5.73 -8.52
C ASN A 139 -11.63 -5.57 -10.05
N TYR A 140 -11.82 -4.38 -10.62
CA TYR A 140 -11.51 -4.16 -12.04
C TYR A 140 -9.98 -4.10 -12.26
N ASN A 141 -9.53 -4.60 -13.42
CA ASN A 141 -8.12 -4.66 -13.78
C ASN A 141 -7.55 -3.24 -14.00
N THR A 142 -6.55 -2.87 -13.18
CA THR A 142 -5.96 -1.53 -13.19
C THR A 142 -5.24 -1.20 -14.51
N VAL A 143 -4.52 -2.16 -15.10
CA VAL A 143 -3.76 -1.93 -16.34
C VAL A 143 -4.72 -1.71 -17.51
N ASN A 144 -5.76 -2.53 -17.63
CA ASN A 144 -6.80 -2.35 -18.66
C ASN A 144 -7.53 -1.02 -18.48
N ALA A 145 -7.92 -0.66 -17.26
CA ALA A 145 -8.56 0.63 -16.97
C ALA A 145 -7.68 1.80 -17.41
N VAL A 146 -6.38 1.76 -17.12
CA VAL A 146 -5.43 2.80 -17.53
C VAL A 146 -5.26 2.83 -19.04
N ASN A 147 -5.20 1.68 -19.72
CA ASN A 147 -5.07 1.63 -21.18
C ASN A 147 -6.30 2.21 -21.89
N GLU A 148 -7.50 1.82 -21.45
CA GLU A 148 -8.77 2.36 -21.96
C GLU A 148 -8.90 3.87 -21.66
N LEU A 149 -8.46 4.29 -20.47
CA LEU A 149 -8.42 5.69 -20.08
C LEU A 149 -7.48 6.51 -20.97
N MET A 150 -6.26 6.01 -21.22
CA MET A 150 -5.28 6.69 -22.05
C MET A 150 -5.76 6.82 -23.50
N ALA A 151 -6.40 5.77 -24.03
CA ALA A 151 -7.03 5.82 -25.35
C ALA A 151 -8.15 6.88 -25.40
N SER A 152 -9.00 6.93 -24.37
CA SER A 152 -10.07 7.93 -24.26
C SER A 152 -9.53 9.36 -24.07
N LEU A 153 -8.43 9.52 -23.32
CA LEU A 153 -7.74 10.80 -23.15
C LEU A 153 -7.13 11.28 -24.46
N ASP A 154 -6.59 10.39 -25.28
CA ASP A 154 -6.05 10.75 -26.59
C ASP A 154 -7.15 11.13 -27.60
N GLU A 155 -8.35 10.57 -27.46
CA GLU A 155 -9.54 11.05 -28.18
C GLU A 155 -9.99 12.42 -27.67
N LEU A 156 -10.08 12.62 -26.35
CA LEU A 156 -10.43 13.90 -25.74
C LEU A 156 -9.46 15.04 -26.11
N LYS A 157 -8.15 14.75 -26.19
CA LYS A 157 -7.13 15.71 -26.66
C LYS A 157 -7.42 16.23 -28.08
N LYS A 158 -8.04 15.41 -28.94
CA LYS A 158 -8.42 15.83 -30.31
C LYS A 158 -9.68 16.69 -30.31
N THR A 159 -10.62 16.41 -29.40
CA THR A 159 -11.92 17.10 -29.33
C THR A 159 -11.84 18.45 -28.62
N VAL A 160 -10.89 18.64 -27.70
CA VAL A 160 -10.74 19.87 -26.92
C VAL A 160 -9.38 20.55 -27.18
N PRO A 161 -9.17 21.14 -28.37
CA PRO A 161 -7.91 21.83 -28.68
C PRO A 161 -7.72 23.04 -27.76
N GLY A 162 -6.56 23.13 -27.11
CA GLY A 162 -6.19 24.23 -26.21
C GLY A 162 -5.96 23.84 -24.74
N TYR A 163 -6.30 22.61 -24.35
CA TYR A 163 -5.99 22.07 -23.02
C TYR A 163 -4.82 21.09 -23.06
N GLU A 164 -3.92 21.19 -22.08
CA GLU A 164 -2.82 20.26 -21.88
C GLU A 164 -3.16 19.29 -20.75
N PHE A 165 -3.15 17.99 -21.04
CA PHE A 165 -3.39 16.94 -20.04
C PHE A 165 -2.06 16.44 -19.49
N VAL A 166 -1.77 16.77 -18.24
CA VAL A 166 -0.55 16.35 -17.54
C VAL A 166 -0.88 15.22 -16.56
N ILE A 167 -0.19 14.09 -16.71
CA ILE A 167 -0.37 12.93 -15.82
C ILE A 167 0.54 13.11 -14.60
N ILE A 168 -0.05 13.17 -13.41
CA ILE A 168 0.67 13.31 -12.13
C ILE A 168 0.96 11.95 -11.49
N GLN A 169 0.01 11.01 -11.55
CA GLN A 169 0.17 9.67 -10.99
C GLN A 169 -0.51 8.64 -11.90
N ASN A 170 0.16 7.50 -12.12
CA ASN A 170 -0.38 6.41 -12.92
C ASN A 170 0.01 5.05 -12.30
N GLN A 171 -0.92 4.42 -11.61
CA GLN A 171 -0.72 3.09 -11.01
C GLN A 171 -0.53 1.97 -12.05
N GLY A 172 -1.10 2.13 -13.25
CA GLY A 172 -0.94 1.16 -14.34
C GLY A 172 0.50 1.08 -14.83
N ARG A 173 1.22 2.20 -14.88
CA ARG A 173 2.65 2.23 -15.25
C ARG A 173 3.50 1.43 -14.24
N PHE A 174 3.25 1.60 -12.95
CA PHE A 174 3.94 0.83 -11.90
C PHE A 174 3.71 -0.68 -12.05
N ILE A 175 2.45 -1.09 -12.22
CA ILE A 175 2.12 -2.52 -12.41
C ILE A 175 2.74 -3.06 -13.70
N GLN A 176 2.67 -2.31 -14.80
CA GLN A 176 3.26 -2.71 -16.08
C GLN A 176 4.79 -2.82 -15.98
N GLY A 177 5.45 -1.85 -15.36
CA GLY A 177 6.89 -1.87 -15.11
C GLY A 177 7.30 -3.07 -14.25
N ALA A 178 6.55 -3.37 -13.19
CA ALA A 178 6.80 -4.55 -12.37
C ALA A 178 6.60 -5.87 -13.14
N ILE A 179 5.61 -5.96 -14.04
CA ILE A 179 5.40 -7.12 -14.91
C ILE A 179 6.57 -7.28 -15.89
N ASP A 180 6.97 -6.20 -16.56
CA ASP A 180 8.07 -6.21 -17.54
C ASP A 180 9.39 -6.57 -16.87
N GLU A 181 9.65 -6.05 -15.68
CA GLU A 181 10.83 -6.37 -14.88
C GLU A 181 10.86 -7.85 -14.45
N VAL A 182 9.73 -8.41 -14.00
CA VAL A 182 9.67 -9.85 -13.66
C VAL A 182 9.87 -10.70 -14.91
N LYS A 183 9.30 -10.30 -16.05
CA LYS A 183 9.50 -10.98 -17.32
C LYS A 183 10.98 -10.98 -17.73
N GLU A 184 11.65 -9.83 -17.67
CA GLU A 184 13.09 -9.73 -17.97
C GLU A 184 13.93 -10.54 -16.98
N SER A 185 13.68 -10.38 -15.68
CA SER A 185 14.37 -11.12 -14.62
C SER A 185 14.20 -12.63 -14.77
N GLY A 186 12.99 -13.09 -15.10
CA GLY A 186 12.69 -14.49 -15.36
C GLY A 186 13.41 -15.02 -16.60
N LEU A 187 13.48 -14.23 -17.68
CA LEU A 187 14.25 -14.59 -18.88
C LEU A 187 15.75 -14.70 -18.58
N PHE A 188 16.33 -13.75 -17.85
CA PHE A 188 17.72 -13.83 -17.38
C PHE A 188 17.94 -15.03 -16.46
N GLY A 189 17.01 -15.29 -15.54
CA GLY A 189 17.08 -16.45 -14.65
C GLY A 189 17.08 -17.78 -15.41
N ILE A 190 16.20 -17.94 -16.41
CA ILE A 190 16.18 -19.11 -17.29
C ILE A 190 17.49 -19.20 -18.08
N PHE A 191 17.97 -18.08 -18.62
CA PHE A 191 19.23 -18.04 -19.37
C PHE A 191 20.43 -18.48 -18.51
N PHE A 192 20.57 -17.95 -17.30
CA PHE A 192 21.62 -18.35 -16.36
C PHE A 192 21.47 -19.81 -15.95
N ALA A 193 20.24 -20.29 -15.72
CA ALA A 193 19.99 -21.71 -15.44
C ALA A 193 20.50 -22.61 -16.58
N VAL A 194 20.18 -22.28 -17.83
CA VAL A 194 20.65 -23.03 -19.01
C VAL A 194 22.18 -23.03 -19.11
N ILE A 195 22.84 -21.91 -18.83
CA ILE A 195 24.32 -21.82 -18.81
C ILE A 195 24.91 -22.74 -17.75
N VAL A 196 24.40 -22.70 -16.52
CA VAL A 196 24.88 -23.55 -15.42
C VAL A 196 24.69 -25.02 -15.79
N LEU A 197 23.52 -25.38 -16.30
CA LEU A 197 23.23 -26.74 -16.76
C LEU A 197 24.17 -27.19 -17.86
N PHE A 198 24.42 -26.34 -18.85
CA PHE A 198 25.37 -26.64 -19.91
C PHE A 198 26.79 -26.86 -19.37
N LEU A 199 27.23 -26.04 -18.39
CA LEU A 199 28.56 -26.13 -17.79
C LEU A 199 28.77 -27.46 -17.04
N PHE A 200 27.77 -27.93 -16.31
CA PHE A 200 27.86 -29.17 -15.54
C PHE A 200 27.55 -30.43 -16.36
N LEU A 201 26.51 -30.43 -17.19
CA LEU A 201 26.12 -31.58 -17.99
C LEU A 201 27.03 -31.77 -19.20
N ARG A 202 27.62 -30.67 -19.73
CA ARG A 202 28.49 -30.64 -20.94
C ARG A 202 27.91 -31.39 -22.15
N ARG A 203 26.59 -31.56 -22.21
CA ARG A 203 25.88 -32.29 -23.27
C ARG A 203 24.64 -31.52 -23.67
N ILE A 204 24.60 -31.11 -24.94
CA ILE A 204 23.54 -30.27 -25.52
C ILE A 204 22.16 -30.93 -25.38
N GLY A 205 22.07 -32.26 -25.55
CA GLY A 205 20.78 -32.97 -25.50
C GLY A 205 20.08 -32.88 -24.13
N SER A 206 20.79 -33.15 -23.04
CA SER A 206 20.22 -33.10 -21.69
C SER A 206 19.84 -31.67 -21.29
N THR A 207 20.69 -30.69 -21.64
CA THR A 207 20.39 -29.26 -21.42
C THR A 207 19.17 -28.81 -22.22
N LEU A 208 19.00 -29.28 -23.46
CA LEU A 208 17.83 -28.94 -24.29
C LEU A 208 16.52 -29.47 -23.70
N ILE A 209 16.51 -30.70 -23.15
CA ILE A 209 15.33 -31.27 -22.49
C ILE A 209 14.90 -30.37 -21.33
N ILE A 210 15.83 -30.00 -20.45
CA ILE A 210 15.53 -29.14 -19.30
C ILE A 210 15.07 -27.75 -19.76
N SER A 211 15.69 -27.19 -20.80
CA SER A 211 15.31 -25.89 -21.36
C SER A 211 13.88 -25.88 -21.90
N ILE A 212 13.40 -26.98 -22.49
CA ILE A 212 12.02 -27.13 -22.98
C ILE A 212 11.03 -27.33 -21.83
N VAL A 213 11.45 -28.01 -20.76
CA VAL A 213 10.62 -28.32 -19.59
C VAL A 213 10.24 -27.07 -18.80
N ILE A 214 11.15 -26.09 -18.68
CA ILE A 214 10.88 -24.87 -17.90
C ILE A 214 9.64 -24.10 -18.42
N PRO A 215 9.54 -23.74 -19.73
CA PRO A 215 8.33 -23.12 -20.26
C PRO A 215 7.07 -23.96 -20.10
N ILE A 216 7.16 -25.29 -20.26
CA ILE A 216 6.01 -26.19 -20.11
C ILE A 216 5.47 -26.13 -18.68
N SER A 217 6.36 -26.17 -17.68
CA SER A 217 5.98 -26.06 -16.26
C SER A 217 5.35 -24.71 -15.95
N ILE A 218 5.89 -23.61 -16.49
CA ILE A 218 5.33 -22.25 -16.29
C ILE A 218 3.92 -22.15 -16.92
N ILE A 219 3.72 -22.66 -18.14
CA ILE A 219 2.41 -22.65 -18.81
C ILE A 219 1.40 -23.51 -18.04
N ALA A 220 1.82 -24.69 -17.55
CA ALA A 220 0.98 -25.51 -16.69
C ALA A 220 0.58 -24.79 -15.39
N THR A 221 1.52 -24.03 -14.81
CA THR A 221 1.25 -23.18 -13.63
C THR A 221 0.19 -22.12 -13.92
N PHE A 222 0.29 -21.42 -15.05
CA PHE A 222 -0.71 -20.41 -15.44
C PHE A 222 -2.11 -21.00 -15.62
N ASN A 223 -2.23 -22.22 -16.14
CA ASN A 223 -3.53 -22.89 -16.24
C ASN A 223 -4.15 -23.14 -14.86
N LEU A 224 -3.35 -23.62 -13.89
CA LEU A 224 -3.83 -23.82 -12.51
C LEU A 224 -4.23 -22.51 -11.84
N MET A 225 -3.45 -21.45 -12.04
CA MET A 225 -3.78 -20.11 -11.55
C MET A 225 -5.10 -19.59 -12.14
N TYR A 226 -5.30 -19.76 -13.45
CA TYR A 226 -6.51 -19.35 -14.15
C TYR A 226 -7.76 -20.01 -13.58
N PHE A 227 -7.73 -21.33 -13.32
CA PHE A 227 -8.86 -22.04 -12.73
C PHE A 227 -9.16 -21.65 -11.28
N ASN A 228 -8.17 -21.11 -10.56
CA ASN A 228 -8.36 -20.63 -9.18
C ASN A 228 -8.76 -19.15 -9.11
N GLY A 229 -8.82 -18.43 -10.24
CA GLY A 229 -9.15 -17.01 -10.29
C GLY A 229 -8.02 -16.09 -9.83
N LEU A 230 -6.77 -16.59 -9.80
CA LEU A 230 -5.60 -15.78 -9.43
C LEU A 230 -5.23 -14.85 -10.58
N THR A 231 -4.99 -13.58 -10.25
CA THR A 231 -4.57 -12.56 -11.22
C THR A 231 -3.04 -12.47 -11.29
N LEU A 232 -2.52 -11.98 -12.42
CA LEU A 232 -1.12 -11.60 -12.52
C LEU A 232 -0.91 -10.26 -11.81
N ASN A 233 -0.20 -10.29 -10.69
CA ASN A 233 0.14 -9.14 -9.88
C ASN A 233 1.59 -9.27 -9.38
N VAL A 234 2.12 -8.26 -8.71
CA VAL A 234 3.53 -8.24 -8.26
C VAL A 234 3.84 -9.43 -7.33
N MET A 235 2.87 -9.86 -6.50
CA MET A 235 3.04 -10.97 -5.56
C MET A 235 2.97 -12.34 -6.25
N THR A 236 2.02 -12.57 -7.16
CA THR A 236 1.97 -13.83 -7.94
C THR A 236 3.17 -13.93 -8.89
N LEU A 237 3.61 -12.83 -9.49
CA LEU A 237 4.83 -12.80 -10.29
C LEU A 237 6.09 -13.03 -9.45
N GLY A 238 6.16 -12.45 -8.25
CA GLY A 238 7.22 -12.76 -7.28
C GLY A 238 7.25 -14.25 -6.93
N GLY A 239 6.08 -14.87 -6.72
CA GLY A 239 5.94 -16.31 -6.49
C GLY A 239 6.45 -17.16 -7.67
N LEU A 240 6.13 -16.78 -8.92
CA LEU A 240 6.64 -17.44 -10.11
C LEU A 240 8.15 -17.28 -10.27
N ALA A 241 8.67 -16.07 -10.02
CA ALA A 241 10.09 -15.78 -10.14
C ALA A 241 10.91 -16.58 -9.11
N LEU A 242 10.41 -16.68 -7.86
CA LEU A 242 10.99 -17.55 -6.84
C LEU A 242 10.93 -19.02 -7.24
N SER A 243 9.78 -19.44 -7.79
CA SER A 243 9.59 -20.81 -8.24
C SER A 243 10.45 -21.15 -9.45
N ALA A 244 10.84 -20.19 -10.29
CA ALA A 244 11.63 -20.45 -11.50
C ALA A 244 12.92 -21.22 -11.20
N GLY A 245 13.63 -20.89 -10.13
CA GLY A 245 14.82 -21.65 -9.70
C GLY A 245 14.46 -23.05 -9.20
N MET A 246 13.41 -23.17 -8.38
CA MET A 246 12.93 -24.45 -7.85
C MET A 246 12.30 -25.37 -8.92
N LEU A 247 11.71 -24.80 -9.97
CA LEU A 247 11.10 -25.52 -11.09
C LEU A 247 12.14 -26.41 -11.79
N VAL A 248 13.37 -25.90 -11.93
CA VAL A 248 14.44 -26.62 -12.61
C VAL A 248 15.02 -27.71 -11.71
N ASP A 249 15.03 -27.52 -10.38
CA ASP A 249 15.65 -28.44 -9.41
C ASP A 249 15.16 -29.88 -9.58
N ILE A 250 13.84 -30.08 -9.53
CA ILE A 250 13.21 -31.39 -9.69
C ILE A 250 13.55 -32.01 -11.04
N ALA A 251 13.52 -31.21 -12.11
CA ALA A 251 13.82 -31.67 -13.46
C ALA A 251 15.28 -32.14 -13.59
N ILE A 252 16.22 -31.42 -12.98
CA ILE A 252 17.65 -31.76 -12.98
C ILE A 252 17.87 -33.10 -12.30
N VAL A 253 17.26 -33.32 -11.13
CA VAL A 253 17.42 -34.56 -10.37
C VAL A 253 16.94 -35.77 -11.18
N VAL A 254 15.80 -35.67 -11.87
CA VAL A 254 15.29 -36.74 -12.73
C VAL A 254 16.21 -36.99 -13.93
N VAL A 255 16.60 -35.94 -14.66
CA VAL A 255 17.46 -36.07 -15.85
C VAL A 255 18.82 -36.67 -15.50
N GLU A 256 19.46 -36.22 -14.42
CA GLU A 256 20.76 -36.74 -13.98
C GLU A 256 20.65 -38.21 -13.56
N ASN A 257 19.55 -38.61 -12.90
CA ASN A 257 19.38 -40.01 -12.48
C ASN A 257 19.15 -40.95 -13.67
N ILE A 258 18.32 -40.54 -14.64
CA ILE A 258 18.13 -41.27 -15.90
C ILE A 258 19.48 -41.40 -16.64
N PHE A 259 20.25 -40.32 -16.69
CA PHE A 259 21.54 -40.30 -17.36
C PHE A 259 22.56 -41.23 -16.68
N ARG A 260 22.60 -41.24 -15.35
CA ARG A 260 23.44 -42.17 -14.57
C ARG A 260 23.09 -43.64 -14.84
N LYS A 261 21.79 -43.99 -14.79
CA LYS A 261 21.32 -45.35 -15.12
C LYS A 261 21.69 -45.78 -16.53
N ARG A 262 21.72 -44.84 -17.46
CA ARG A 262 22.22 -45.06 -18.82
C ARG A 262 23.74 -45.27 -18.86
N GLU A 263 24.53 -44.54 -18.07
CA GLU A 263 25.98 -44.76 -17.94
C GLU A 263 26.31 -46.12 -17.29
N GLU A 264 25.44 -46.61 -16.40
CA GLU A 264 25.51 -47.95 -15.79
C GLU A 264 25.22 -49.08 -16.80
N GLY A 265 24.73 -48.75 -18.01
CA GLY A 265 24.60 -49.67 -19.14
C GLY A 265 23.16 -50.04 -19.54
N LEU A 266 22.15 -49.44 -18.92
CA LEU A 266 20.74 -49.68 -19.25
C LEU A 266 20.35 -49.11 -20.63
N SER A 267 19.32 -49.69 -21.25
CA SER A 267 18.74 -49.17 -22.48
C SER A 267 18.09 -47.80 -22.24
N VAL A 268 17.92 -46.97 -23.28
CA VAL A 268 17.35 -45.62 -23.12
C VAL A 268 15.95 -45.65 -22.48
N PHE A 269 15.15 -46.66 -22.81
CA PHE A 269 13.80 -46.80 -22.27
C PHE A 269 13.82 -47.31 -20.83
N ASP A 270 14.64 -48.31 -20.53
CA ASP A 270 14.75 -48.87 -19.17
C ASP A 270 15.39 -47.86 -18.21
N ALA A 271 16.41 -47.13 -18.67
CA ALA A 271 17.03 -46.06 -17.90
C ALA A 271 16.06 -44.92 -17.57
N ALA A 272 15.13 -44.61 -18.48
CA ALA A 272 14.10 -43.60 -18.25
C ALA A 272 13.09 -44.06 -17.17
N ILE A 273 12.66 -45.33 -17.21
CA ILE A 273 11.73 -45.87 -16.22
C ILE A 273 12.40 -46.04 -14.86
N GLU A 274 13.51 -46.76 -14.81
CA GLU A 274 14.19 -47.08 -13.55
C GLU A 274 14.83 -45.83 -12.93
N GLY A 275 15.40 -44.95 -13.76
CA GLY A 275 15.97 -43.69 -13.32
C GLY A 275 14.93 -42.76 -12.72
N THR A 276 13.71 -42.70 -13.26
CA THR A 276 12.64 -41.89 -12.65
C THR A 276 12.06 -42.55 -11.41
N ALA A 277 11.83 -43.87 -11.43
CA ALA A 277 11.24 -44.60 -10.31
C ALA A 277 12.11 -44.55 -9.05
N GLU A 278 13.44 -44.55 -9.20
CA GLU A 278 14.37 -44.48 -8.07
C GLU A 278 14.29 -43.14 -7.31
N VAL A 279 14.00 -42.03 -7.99
CA VAL A 279 13.98 -40.69 -7.38
C VAL A 279 12.57 -40.14 -7.14
N SER A 280 11.52 -40.78 -7.68
CA SER A 280 10.16 -40.24 -7.63
C SER A 280 9.62 -40.08 -6.20
N GLY A 281 9.96 -41.00 -5.29
CA GLY A 281 9.56 -40.92 -3.89
C GLY A 281 10.17 -39.70 -3.18
N ALA A 282 11.50 -39.56 -3.28
CA ALA A 282 12.22 -38.45 -2.66
C ALA A 282 11.82 -37.08 -3.24
N ILE A 283 11.62 -37.00 -4.55
CA ILE A 283 11.18 -35.77 -5.23
C ILE A 283 9.74 -35.39 -4.84
N THR A 284 8.83 -36.37 -4.74
CA THR A 284 7.44 -36.11 -4.32
C THR A 284 7.40 -35.60 -2.88
N ALA A 285 8.20 -36.20 -1.99
CA ALA A 285 8.32 -35.75 -0.60
C ALA A 285 8.92 -34.34 -0.51
N SER A 286 9.99 -34.07 -1.28
CA SER A 286 10.59 -32.75 -1.42
C SER A 286 9.58 -31.70 -1.91
N THR A 287 8.77 -32.05 -2.92
CA THR A 287 7.71 -31.16 -3.43
C THR A 287 6.64 -30.89 -2.37
N LEU A 288 6.18 -31.95 -1.68
CA LEU A 288 5.14 -31.82 -0.65
C LEU A 288 5.62 -30.99 0.54
N THR A 289 6.88 -31.17 0.98
CA THR A 289 7.46 -30.34 2.04
C THR A 289 7.54 -28.87 1.62
N CYS A 290 7.95 -28.57 0.38
CA CYS A 290 7.91 -27.20 -0.14
C CYS A 290 6.51 -26.60 -0.14
N ILE A 291 5.48 -27.34 -0.58
CA ILE A 291 4.08 -26.88 -0.59
C ILE A 291 3.58 -26.64 0.84
N VAL A 292 3.90 -27.55 1.76
CA VAL A 292 3.40 -27.52 3.15
C VAL A 292 3.96 -26.34 3.95
N VAL A 293 5.17 -25.87 3.63
CA VAL A 293 5.74 -24.64 4.20
C VAL A 293 4.89 -23.40 3.89
N PHE A 294 4.16 -23.39 2.78
CA PHE A 294 3.26 -22.29 2.41
C PHE A 294 1.87 -22.38 3.04
N LEU A 295 1.47 -23.56 3.54
CA LEU A 295 0.13 -23.77 4.08
C LEU A 295 -0.19 -22.81 5.25
N PRO A 296 0.69 -22.59 6.24
CA PRO A 296 0.44 -21.63 7.31
C PRO A 296 0.25 -20.19 6.80
N ILE A 297 0.97 -19.80 5.75
CA ILE A 297 0.94 -18.44 5.20
C ILE A 297 -0.44 -18.11 4.62
N VAL A 298 -1.07 -19.09 3.97
CA VAL A 298 -2.43 -18.95 3.38
C VAL A 298 -3.49 -18.64 4.45
N TYR A 299 -3.27 -19.03 5.71
CA TYR A 299 -4.19 -18.80 6.82
C TYR A 299 -3.81 -17.61 7.71
N LEU A 300 -2.75 -16.86 7.35
CA LEU A 300 -2.40 -15.65 8.09
C LEU A 300 -3.47 -14.59 7.91
N GLN A 301 -3.85 -13.96 9.03
CA GLN A 301 -4.82 -12.88 9.05
C GLN A 301 -4.12 -11.53 8.85
N GLY A 302 -4.87 -10.55 8.35
CA GLY A 302 -4.42 -9.17 8.17
C GLY A 302 -3.95 -8.84 6.76
N PRO A 303 -3.59 -7.57 6.50
CA PRO A 303 -3.23 -7.08 5.16
C PRO A 303 -2.06 -7.83 4.55
N SER A 304 -1.05 -8.15 5.38
CA SER A 304 0.12 -8.91 4.98
C SER A 304 -0.23 -10.33 4.55
N GLY A 305 -1.11 -11.03 5.30
CA GLY A 305 -1.52 -12.39 4.95
C GLY A 305 -2.23 -12.48 3.60
N GLU A 306 -3.10 -11.52 3.29
CA GLU A 306 -3.83 -11.51 2.02
C GLU A 306 -2.89 -11.33 0.81
N LEU A 307 -1.84 -10.52 0.93
CA LEU A 307 -0.84 -10.34 -0.13
C LEU A 307 -0.01 -11.62 -0.36
N PHE A 308 0.43 -12.28 0.71
CA PHE A 308 1.30 -13.45 0.61
C PHE A 308 0.55 -14.73 0.28
N LYS A 309 -0.76 -14.76 0.48
CA LYS A 309 -1.62 -15.87 0.08
C LYS A 309 -1.56 -16.12 -1.44
N ASP A 310 -1.64 -15.07 -2.25
CA ASP A 310 -1.52 -15.16 -3.71
C ASP A 310 -0.15 -15.72 -4.14
N GLN A 311 0.91 -15.24 -3.49
CA GLN A 311 2.27 -15.73 -3.71
C GLN A 311 2.42 -17.20 -3.33
N ALA A 312 1.87 -17.61 -2.17
CA ALA A 312 1.89 -18.98 -1.66
C ALA A 312 1.19 -19.96 -2.61
N TRP A 313 -0.02 -19.62 -3.08
CA TRP A 313 -0.75 -20.44 -4.05
C TRP A 313 -0.01 -20.60 -5.36
N THR A 314 0.56 -19.49 -5.85
CA THR A 314 1.35 -19.50 -7.08
C THR A 314 2.55 -20.46 -6.96
N VAL A 315 3.30 -20.39 -5.87
CA VAL A 315 4.44 -21.30 -5.65
C VAL A 315 3.95 -22.75 -5.55
N ALA A 316 2.88 -23.02 -4.80
CA ALA A 316 2.32 -24.35 -4.66
C ALA A 316 1.91 -24.95 -6.02
N PHE A 317 1.18 -24.19 -6.85
CA PHE A 317 0.81 -24.62 -8.21
C PHE A 317 2.03 -24.83 -9.09
N SER A 318 3.04 -23.97 -8.98
CA SER A 318 4.29 -24.12 -9.71
C SER A 318 5.01 -25.42 -9.34
N GLN A 319 5.06 -25.78 -8.06
CA GLN A 319 5.70 -27.02 -7.61
C GLN A 319 4.92 -28.27 -8.08
N ILE A 320 3.59 -28.25 -7.98
CA ILE A 320 2.72 -29.34 -8.48
C ILE A 320 2.91 -29.51 -9.99
N ALA A 321 2.89 -28.42 -10.74
CA ALA A 321 3.12 -28.44 -12.19
C ALA A 321 4.51 -29.00 -12.52
N SER A 322 5.56 -28.57 -11.81
CA SER A 322 6.92 -29.08 -12.00
C SER A 322 7.04 -30.58 -11.77
N LEU A 323 6.44 -31.08 -10.68
CA LEU A 323 6.45 -32.50 -10.34
C LEU A 323 5.79 -33.33 -11.44
N PHE A 324 4.62 -32.90 -11.93
CA PHE A 324 3.91 -33.57 -13.01
C PHE A 324 4.73 -33.62 -14.30
N VAL A 325 5.32 -32.49 -14.68
CA VAL A 325 6.18 -32.39 -15.87
C VAL A 325 7.44 -33.25 -15.71
N ALA A 326 8.03 -33.29 -14.51
CA ALA A 326 9.24 -34.06 -14.26
C ALA A 326 9.04 -35.57 -14.28
N ILE A 327 7.91 -36.07 -13.80
CA ILE A 327 7.61 -37.51 -13.79
C ILE A 327 7.12 -38.00 -15.16
N LEU A 328 6.40 -37.17 -15.92
CA LEU A 328 5.75 -37.62 -17.16
C LEU A 328 6.48 -37.14 -18.43
N VAL A 329 6.80 -35.85 -18.51
CA VAL A 329 7.30 -35.23 -19.74
C VAL A 329 8.80 -35.47 -19.90
N ILE A 330 9.59 -35.40 -18.82
CA ILE A 330 11.05 -35.63 -18.90
C ILE A 330 11.39 -37.02 -19.41
N PRO A 331 10.84 -38.13 -18.87
CA PRO A 331 11.22 -39.47 -19.32
C PRO A 331 10.78 -39.71 -20.77
N MET A 332 9.62 -39.17 -21.15
CA MET A 332 9.13 -39.20 -22.54
C MET A 332 10.09 -38.49 -23.49
N LEU A 333 10.47 -37.24 -23.18
CA LEU A 333 11.38 -36.45 -24.00
C LEU A 333 12.77 -37.09 -24.07
N PHE A 334 13.27 -37.63 -22.96
CA PHE A 334 14.55 -38.33 -22.92
C PHE A 334 14.53 -39.58 -23.82
N ALA A 335 13.48 -40.40 -23.71
CA ALA A 335 13.32 -41.59 -24.52
C ALA A 335 13.20 -41.27 -26.02
N GLN A 336 12.55 -40.16 -26.37
CA GLN A 336 12.36 -39.74 -27.76
C GLN A 336 13.63 -39.12 -28.36
N PHE A 337 14.30 -38.21 -27.65
CA PHE A 337 15.51 -37.53 -28.15
C PHE A 337 16.69 -38.49 -28.27
N PHE A 338 16.84 -39.45 -27.36
CA PHE A 338 17.99 -40.36 -27.35
C PHE A 338 17.71 -41.74 -27.98
N ARG A 339 16.55 -41.94 -28.61
CA ARG A 339 16.08 -43.22 -29.19
C ARG A 339 17.04 -43.86 -30.21
N LYS A 340 17.90 -43.06 -30.87
CA LYS A 340 18.78 -43.50 -31.96
C LYS A 340 20.25 -43.71 -31.55
N ASP A 341 20.62 -43.43 -30.31
CA ASP A 341 22.00 -43.58 -29.83
C ASP A 341 22.33 -45.06 -29.56
N LYS A 342 22.77 -45.78 -30.60
CA LYS A 342 23.32 -47.14 -30.46
C LYS A 342 24.78 -47.16 -29.97
N VAL A 343 25.39 -46.01 -29.67
CA VAL A 343 26.84 -45.89 -29.51
C VAL A 343 27.20 -45.26 -28.16
N PHE A 344 27.30 -46.07 -27.11
CA PHE A 344 28.06 -45.71 -25.90
C PHE A 344 29.12 -46.76 -25.51
N ALA A 345 29.24 -47.85 -26.27
CA ALA A 345 30.22 -48.89 -25.99
C ALA A 345 31.66 -48.54 -26.45
N LYS A 346 31.86 -47.56 -27.35
CA LYS A 346 33.17 -47.38 -28.05
C LYS A 346 34.02 -46.19 -27.59
N GLU A 347 33.49 -45.21 -26.87
CA GLU A 347 34.26 -44.05 -26.35
C GLU A 347 34.82 -44.26 -24.93
N ARG A 348 34.68 -45.47 -24.38
CA ARG A 348 35.04 -45.82 -23.00
C ARG A 348 36.56 -45.80 -22.71
N LYS A 349 37.44 -45.42 -23.65
CA LYS A 349 38.90 -45.63 -23.51
C LYS A 349 39.80 -44.39 -23.44
N VAL A 350 39.29 -43.17 -23.57
CA VAL A 350 40.18 -41.98 -23.58
C VAL A 350 39.86 -40.93 -22.52
N PHE A 351 38.67 -40.96 -21.89
CA PHE A 351 38.24 -39.87 -21.00
C PHE A 351 37.77 -40.29 -19.60
N SER A 352 37.98 -41.54 -19.17
CA SER A 352 37.62 -41.99 -17.81
C SER A 352 38.64 -41.61 -16.73
N ASP A 353 39.88 -41.27 -17.09
CA ASP A 353 40.96 -41.14 -16.11
C ASP A 353 41.06 -39.76 -15.43
N GLU A 354 40.59 -38.67 -16.05
CA GLU A 354 40.74 -37.31 -15.48
C GLU A 354 39.57 -36.85 -14.60
N LYS A 355 38.40 -37.52 -14.61
CA LYS A 355 37.22 -37.09 -13.84
C LYS A 355 37.13 -37.66 -12.43
N HIS A 356 37.85 -38.72 -12.08
CA HIS A 356 37.85 -39.27 -10.72
C HIS A 356 38.73 -38.48 -9.72
N THR A 357 39.57 -37.55 -10.17
CA THR A 357 40.53 -36.84 -9.31
C THR A 357 39.90 -35.73 -8.45
N SER A 358 38.83 -35.06 -8.90
CA SER A 358 38.14 -34.02 -8.10
C SER A 358 37.17 -34.61 -7.07
N PHE A 359 36.52 -35.74 -7.39
CA PHE A 359 35.57 -36.42 -6.48
C PHE A 359 36.27 -37.25 -5.40
N LYS A 360 37.45 -37.84 -5.69
CA LYS A 360 38.31 -38.47 -4.66
C LYS A 360 38.75 -37.49 -3.57
N LYS A 361 38.98 -36.21 -3.91
CA LYS A 361 39.32 -35.17 -2.92
C LYS A 361 38.17 -34.91 -1.95
N TYR A 362 36.94 -34.79 -2.45
CA TYR A 362 35.76 -34.61 -1.59
C TYR A 362 35.58 -35.80 -0.64
N ARG A 363 35.67 -37.03 -1.16
CA ARG A 363 35.61 -38.25 -0.33
C ARG A 363 36.66 -38.25 0.78
N SER A 364 37.91 -37.90 0.47
CA SER A 364 38.99 -37.83 1.47
C SER A 364 38.77 -36.71 2.50
N VAL A 365 38.23 -35.56 2.09
CA VAL A 365 37.84 -34.48 3.01
C VAL A 365 36.72 -34.95 3.92
N LEU A 366 35.68 -35.59 3.37
CA LEU A 366 34.54 -36.08 4.13
C LEU A 366 34.94 -37.18 5.13
N GLU A 367 35.87 -38.07 4.77
CA GLU A 367 36.45 -39.05 5.69
C GLU A 367 37.17 -38.39 6.88
N LYS A 368 37.93 -37.31 6.64
CA LYS A 368 38.59 -36.51 7.70
C LYS A 368 37.58 -35.78 8.59
N VAL A 369 36.53 -35.23 7.99
CA VAL A 369 35.41 -34.57 8.69
C VAL A 369 34.69 -35.57 9.60
N LEU A 370 34.35 -36.76 9.09
CA LEU A 370 33.72 -37.84 9.87
C LEU A 370 34.57 -38.29 11.06
N ASN A 371 35.91 -38.29 10.93
CA ASN A 371 36.82 -38.58 12.04
C ASN A 371 36.78 -37.51 13.15
N HIS A 372 36.50 -36.25 12.81
CA HIS A 372 36.41 -35.11 13.74
C HIS A 372 34.98 -34.59 13.88
N LYS A 373 33.98 -35.47 13.79
CA LYS A 373 32.56 -35.09 13.77
C LYS A 373 32.11 -34.20 14.93
N MET A 374 32.67 -34.40 16.14
CA MET A 374 32.34 -33.55 17.29
C MET A 374 32.82 -32.11 17.10
N ALA A 375 33.96 -31.88 16.44
CA ALA A 375 34.45 -30.53 16.18
C ALA A 375 33.52 -29.78 15.21
N TRP A 376 33.02 -30.46 14.17
CA TRP A 376 32.08 -29.86 13.21
C TRP A 376 30.70 -29.61 13.80
N ILE A 377 30.19 -30.52 14.65
CA ILE A 377 28.94 -30.31 15.40
C ILE A 377 29.07 -29.09 16.32
N VAL A 378 30.16 -28.97 17.08
CA VAL A 378 30.41 -27.80 17.95
C VAL A 378 30.54 -26.52 17.13
N THR A 379 31.27 -26.55 16.01
CA THR A 379 31.42 -25.39 15.11
C THR A 379 30.06 -24.92 14.59
N SER A 380 29.19 -25.86 14.22
CA SER A 380 27.83 -25.55 13.75
C SER A 380 26.98 -24.89 14.83
N PHE A 381 27.10 -25.33 16.09
CA PHE A 381 26.40 -24.73 17.22
C PHE A 381 26.93 -23.32 17.54
N VAL A 382 28.26 -23.13 17.48
CA VAL A 382 28.89 -21.81 17.64
C VAL A 382 28.44 -20.85 16.54
N MET A 383 28.30 -21.33 15.30
CA MET A 383 27.84 -20.51 14.18
C MET A 383 26.39 -20.04 14.36
N ILE A 384 25.50 -20.94 14.84
CA ILE A 384 24.12 -20.59 15.20
C ILE A 384 24.11 -19.55 16.33
N LEU A 385 24.87 -19.79 17.41
CA LEU A 385 24.92 -18.88 18.56
C LEU A 385 25.49 -17.51 18.19
N GLY A 386 26.56 -17.47 17.39
CA GLY A 386 27.17 -16.23 16.90
C GLY A 386 26.20 -15.42 16.04
N THR A 387 25.40 -16.09 15.21
CA THR A 387 24.41 -15.41 14.37
C THR A 387 23.22 -14.91 15.16
N ALA A 388 22.78 -15.66 16.20
CA ALA A 388 21.75 -15.18 17.12
C ALA A 388 22.15 -13.88 17.84
N LEU A 389 23.45 -13.70 18.08
CA LEU A 389 24.01 -12.49 18.70
C LEU A 389 24.10 -11.30 17.72
N LEU A 390 24.00 -11.53 16.41
CA LEU A 390 23.95 -10.48 15.38
C LEU A 390 22.54 -9.92 15.15
N LEU A 391 21.48 -10.65 15.54
CA LEU A 391 20.09 -10.20 15.37
C LEU A 391 19.79 -8.79 15.94
N PRO A 392 20.26 -8.42 17.14
CA PRO A 392 20.03 -7.08 17.68
C PRO A 392 20.72 -5.96 16.86
N VAL A 393 21.80 -6.29 16.15
CA VAL A 393 22.63 -5.31 15.40
C VAL A 393 22.00 -4.99 14.05
N ILE A 394 21.43 -5.98 13.37
CA ILE A 394 20.79 -5.82 12.05
C ILE A 394 19.51 -4.99 12.16
N GLY A 395 18.75 -5.17 13.25
CA GLY A 395 17.45 -4.53 13.41
C GLY A 395 16.35 -5.20 12.60
N SER A 396 15.14 -4.68 12.78
CA SER A 396 13.97 -5.13 12.03
C SER A 396 13.06 -3.97 11.68
N GLU A 397 12.47 -4.01 10.50
CA GLU A 397 11.50 -3.03 9.99
C GLU A 397 10.23 -3.75 9.52
N TYR A 398 9.15 -3.01 9.29
CA TYR A 398 7.90 -3.58 8.76
C TYR A 398 8.05 -3.88 7.27
N MET A 399 8.29 -2.83 6.47
CA MET A 399 8.41 -2.89 5.02
C MET A 399 9.69 -2.18 4.57
N PRO A 400 10.28 -2.62 3.44
CA PRO A 400 11.37 -1.88 2.82
C PRO A 400 10.85 -0.56 2.26
N GLN A 401 11.60 0.51 2.48
CA GLN A 401 11.32 1.80 1.88
C GLN A 401 11.47 1.69 0.36
N SER A 402 10.48 2.18 -0.37
CA SER A 402 10.56 2.24 -1.83
C SER A 402 11.34 3.48 -2.27
N ASP A 403 12.29 3.29 -3.18
CA ASP A 403 12.96 4.39 -3.85
C ASP A 403 11.98 5.00 -4.86
N THR A 404 11.22 5.98 -4.38
CA THR A 404 10.22 6.68 -5.18
C THR A 404 10.80 8.00 -5.65
N ARG A 405 10.66 8.27 -6.94
CA ARG A 405 11.10 9.52 -7.57
C ARG A 405 10.18 10.71 -7.28
N ALA A 406 9.33 10.59 -6.27
CA ALA A 406 8.40 11.62 -5.87
C ALA A 406 8.30 11.73 -4.35
N ILE A 407 8.33 12.96 -3.86
CA ILE A 407 8.19 13.28 -2.44
C ILE A 407 6.98 14.18 -2.28
N SER A 408 6.12 13.86 -1.34
CA SER A 408 4.97 14.66 -0.96
C SER A 408 5.28 15.46 0.30
N VAL A 409 4.88 16.72 0.31
CA VAL A 409 5.07 17.66 1.42
C VAL A 409 3.72 18.24 1.80
N ASP A 410 3.20 17.80 2.94
CA ASP A 410 1.98 18.33 3.54
C ASP A 410 2.33 19.54 4.41
N VAL A 411 1.95 20.71 3.92
CA VAL A 411 2.18 22.01 4.52
C VAL A 411 0.91 22.46 5.25
N THR A 412 1.02 22.73 6.54
CA THR A 412 -0.05 23.24 7.39
C THR A 412 0.32 24.63 7.90
N LEU A 413 -0.50 25.63 7.59
CA LEU A 413 -0.41 26.98 8.14
C LEU A 413 -1.22 27.08 9.44
N THR A 414 -1.04 28.19 10.17
CA THR A 414 -1.84 28.48 11.36
C THR A 414 -3.35 28.38 11.10
N ASN A 415 -4.06 27.75 12.04
CA ASN A 415 -5.50 27.49 11.96
C ASN A 415 -6.32 28.78 11.76
N GLY A 416 -7.35 28.70 10.91
CA GLY A 416 -8.16 29.85 10.50
C GLY A 416 -7.56 30.70 9.38
N THR A 417 -6.43 30.29 8.78
CA THR A 417 -5.89 30.96 7.58
C THR A 417 -6.78 30.69 6.36
N PRO A 418 -7.26 31.73 5.64
CA PRO A 418 -8.13 31.55 4.49
C PRO A 418 -7.37 31.00 3.28
N LEU A 419 -8.07 30.28 2.41
CA LEU A 419 -7.50 29.62 1.23
C LEU A 419 -6.68 30.56 0.33
N ALA A 420 -7.11 31.81 0.18
CA ALA A 420 -6.40 32.80 -0.62
C ALA A 420 -5.00 33.12 -0.08
N ARG A 421 -4.85 33.17 1.25
CA ARG A 421 -3.55 33.41 1.90
C ARG A 421 -2.69 32.15 1.82
N THR A 422 -3.25 30.97 2.09
CA THR A 422 -2.56 29.68 1.90
C THR A 422 -2.01 29.58 0.47
N SER A 423 -2.83 29.90 -0.52
CA SER A 423 -2.44 29.85 -1.93
C SER A 423 -1.31 30.79 -2.31
N ALA A 424 -1.26 31.98 -1.69
CA ALA A 424 -0.18 32.94 -1.91
C ALA A 424 1.14 32.45 -1.29
N THR A 425 1.10 31.92 -0.06
CA THR A 425 2.27 31.35 0.61
C THR A 425 2.81 30.14 -0.14
N ILE A 426 1.94 29.23 -0.57
CA ILE A 426 2.35 28.03 -1.32
C ILE A 426 2.98 28.42 -2.67
N ASN A 427 2.48 29.46 -3.34
CA ASN A 427 3.12 29.96 -4.57
C ASN A 427 4.56 30.44 -4.35
N GLN A 428 4.85 31.06 -3.19
CA GLN A 428 6.21 31.46 -2.83
C GLN A 428 7.10 30.24 -2.55
N ILE A 429 6.55 29.24 -1.84
CA ILE A 429 7.24 27.97 -1.57
C ILE A 429 7.52 27.23 -2.88
N GLU A 430 6.56 27.12 -3.79
CA GLU A 430 6.73 26.49 -5.12
C GLU A 430 7.89 27.14 -5.89
N SER A 431 7.97 28.48 -5.90
CA SER A 431 9.07 29.19 -6.57
C SER A 431 10.44 28.92 -5.93
N GLN A 432 10.49 28.83 -4.60
CA GLN A 432 11.74 28.56 -3.89
C GLN A 432 12.18 27.09 -4.03
N LEU A 433 11.24 26.14 -4.00
CA LEU A 433 11.51 24.73 -4.25
C LEU A 433 12.00 24.49 -5.68
N GLN A 434 11.42 25.18 -6.66
CA GLN A 434 11.89 25.13 -8.04
C GLN A 434 13.33 25.66 -8.20
N GLN A 435 13.71 26.67 -7.42
CA GLN A 435 15.08 27.19 -7.39
C GLN A 435 16.04 26.28 -6.61
N LEU A 436 15.59 25.68 -5.51
CA LEU A 436 16.40 24.80 -4.66
C LEU A 436 16.81 23.50 -5.39
N PHE A 437 15.91 22.97 -6.22
CA PHE A 437 16.12 21.74 -6.99
C PHE A 437 16.17 22.02 -8.51
N GLU A 438 16.74 23.17 -8.89
CA GLU A 438 16.86 23.58 -10.29
C GLU A 438 17.57 22.49 -11.11
N GLY A 439 16.93 22.08 -12.21
CA GLY A 439 17.44 21.03 -13.10
C GLY A 439 17.15 19.58 -12.67
N GLN A 440 16.71 19.34 -11.42
CA GLN A 440 16.41 18.00 -10.91
C GLN A 440 14.92 17.62 -10.97
N LEU A 441 14.04 18.62 -10.90
CA LEU A 441 12.60 18.42 -10.95
C LEU A 441 12.08 18.25 -12.39
N ASP A 442 11.18 17.29 -12.58
CA ASP A 442 10.33 17.17 -13.78
C ASP A 442 9.10 18.07 -13.61
N LYS A 443 8.37 17.89 -12.49
CA LYS A 443 7.09 18.57 -12.22
C LYS A 443 6.89 18.85 -10.74
N ILE A 444 6.21 19.96 -10.45
CA ILE A 444 5.66 20.27 -9.12
C ILE A 444 4.14 20.27 -9.22
N TYR A 445 3.48 19.44 -8.43
CA TYR A 445 2.02 19.41 -8.29
C TYR A 445 1.65 19.93 -6.91
N SER A 446 0.68 20.85 -6.83
CA SER A 446 0.26 21.42 -5.55
C SER A 446 -1.26 21.39 -5.45
N HIS A 447 -1.76 20.82 -4.36
CA HIS A 447 -3.16 20.84 -3.98
C HIS A 447 -3.30 21.67 -2.70
N ILE A 448 -3.99 22.80 -2.78
CA ILE A 448 -4.18 23.74 -1.68
C ILE A 448 -5.65 23.70 -1.25
N GLY A 449 -5.88 23.59 0.06
CA GLY A 449 -7.20 23.45 0.66
C GLY A 449 -7.55 22.00 1.02
N PRO A 450 -8.80 21.75 1.46
CA PRO A 450 -9.26 20.44 1.89
C PRO A 450 -9.16 19.38 0.78
N GLN A 451 -8.34 18.35 1.01
CA GLN A 451 -8.28 17.16 0.17
C GLN A 451 -9.34 16.15 0.63
N GLN A 452 -10.24 15.73 -0.27
CA GLN A 452 -11.19 14.65 0.02
C GLN A 452 -10.47 13.29 -0.04
N SER A 453 -10.43 12.59 1.10
CA SER A 453 -9.89 11.23 1.16
C SER A 453 -10.70 10.23 0.32
N GLN A 454 -10.00 9.17 -0.13
CA GLN A 454 -10.52 8.06 -0.95
C GLN A 454 -11.68 7.31 -0.25
N SER A 455 -11.82 7.43 1.07
CA SER A 455 -12.80 6.70 1.89
C SER A 455 -14.28 7.07 1.66
N GLY A 456 -14.59 7.99 0.74
CA GLY A 456 -15.98 8.32 0.37
C GLY A 456 -16.79 9.02 1.48
N ILE A 457 -16.18 9.28 2.65
CA ILE A 457 -16.78 10.08 3.70
C ILE A 457 -16.75 11.53 3.21
N LYS A 458 -17.90 12.03 2.77
CA LYS A 458 -18.15 13.46 2.52
C LYS A 458 -18.09 14.20 3.87
N ASN A 459 -16.90 14.37 4.43
CA ASN A 459 -16.70 15.36 5.47
C ASN A 459 -16.39 16.67 4.74
N GLU A 460 -17.43 17.48 4.54
CA GLU A 460 -17.34 18.90 4.22
C GLU A 460 -16.68 19.63 5.40
N ASN A 461 -15.38 19.41 5.59
CA ASN A 461 -14.62 20.21 6.55
C ASN A 461 -14.05 21.41 5.81
N VAL A 462 -14.86 22.47 5.75
CA VAL A 462 -14.49 23.85 5.39
C VAL A 462 -13.28 24.34 6.22
N TYR A 463 -12.96 23.66 7.32
CA TYR A 463 -11.96 24.04 8.31
C TYR A 463 -10.50 23.72 7.96
N ASN A 464 -10.21 23.14 6.79
CA ASN A 464 -8.84 22.76 6.38
C ASN A 464 -8.28 23.60 5.22
N GLU A 465 -8.76 24.83 5.03
CA GLU A 465 -8.22 25.78 4.02
C GLU A 465 -6.75 26.17 4.26
N ASN A 466 -6.23 25.96 5.47
CA ASN A 466 -4.86 26.22 5.88
C ASN A 466 -3.88 25.10 5.48
N LYS A 467 -4.35 23.99 4.89
CA LYS A 467 -3.51 22.86 4.48
C LYS A 467 -3.23 22.88 2.97
N ALA A 468 -2.07 22.37 2.58
CA ALA A 468 -1.72 22.14 1.19
C ALA A 468 -0.75 20.97 1.05
N THR A 469 -0.92 20.15 0.01
CA THR A 469 0.01 19.08 -0.34
C THR A 469 0.80 19.50 -1.57
N ILE A 470 2.13 19.53 -1.47
CA ILE A 470 3.06 19.78 -2.57
C ILE A 470 3.78 18.48 -2.91
N LYS A 471 3.61 17.99 -4.13
CA LYS A 471 4.28 16.81 -4.65
C LYS A 471 5.39 17.22 -5.61
N LEU A 472 6.62 16.87 -5.25
CA LEU A 472 7.83 17.09 -6.02
C LEU A 472 8.12 15.82 -6.82
N ILE A 473 8.07 15.90 -8.15
CA ILE A 473 8.38 14.78 -9.05
C ILE A 473 9.73 15.07 -9.69
N PHE A 474 10.69 14.19 -9.46
CA PHE A 474 12.04 14.32 -9.98
C PHE A 474 12.21 13.61 -11.33
N ARG A 475 13.22 14.02 -12.10
CA ARG A 475 13.50 13.45 -13.41
C ARG A 475 14.14 12.06 -13.31
N GLU A 476 13.98 11.28 -14.38
CA GLU A 476 14.48 9.90 -14.43
C GLU A 476 16.01 9.78 -14.54
N ASP A 477 16.69 10.86 -14.95
CA ASP A 477 18.14 10.94 -15.20
C ASP A 477 18.96 11.34 -13.96
N VAL A 478 18.30 11.64 -12.84
CA VAL A 478 18.96 12.06 -11.59
C VAL A 478 18.99 10.89 -10.62
N GLU A 479 20.19 10.51 -10.16
CA GLU A 479 20.34 9.64 -8.99
C GLU A 479 19.90 10.43 -7.75
N LEU A 480 18.78 10.01 -7.16
CA LEU A 480 18.23 10.61 -5.96
C LEU A 480 18.56 9.74 -4.76
N ASP A 481 19.17 10.37 -3.77
CA ASP A 481 19.18 9.84 -2.42
C ASP A 481 18.12 10.61 -1.62
N ILE A 482 17.10 9.90 -1.15
CA ILE A 482 15.92 10.48 -0.49
C ILE A 482 16.30 11.12 0.85
N VAL A 483 17.29 10.57 1.56
CA VAL A 483 17.72 11.06 2.88
C VAL A 483 18.29 12.50 2.83
N PRO A 484 19.27 12.83 1.97
CA PRO A 484 19.76 14.21 1.85
C PRO A 484 18.72 15.16 1.24
N VAL A 485 17.82 14.69 0.40
CA VAL A 485 16.73 15.52 -0.17
C VAL A 485 15.73 15.90 0.92
N THR A 486 15.27 14.94 1.71
CA THR A 486 14.35 15.18 2.85
C THR A 486 15.01 16.04 3.93
N ALA A 487 16.30 15.85 4.22
CA ALA A 487 17.04 16.71 5.14
C ALA A 487 17.14 18.17 4.65
N LYS A 488 17.41 18.39 3.35
CA LYS A 488 17.39 19.72 2.74
C LYS A 488 16.01 20.37 2.84
N LEU A 489 14.95 19.61 2.53
CA LEU A 489 13.58 20.08 2.65
C LEU A 489 13.22 20.44 4.09
N SER A 490 13.50 19.56 5.06
CA SER A 490 13.29 19.81 6.50
C SER A 490 13.98 21.10 6.94
N SER A 491 15.27 21.27 6.62
CA SER A 491 16.02 22.49 6.99
C SER A 491 15.44 23.78 6.39
N TYR A 492 14.83 23.69 5.20
CA TYR A 492 14.18 24.82 4.54
C TYR A 492 12.86 25.18 5.21
N PHE A 493 12.02 24.19 5.54
CA PHE A 493 10.73 24.42 6.17
C PHE A 493 10.85 24.83 7.64
N GLU A 494 11.86 24.33 8.37
CA GLU A 494 12.16 24.76 9.75
C GLU A 494 12.52 26.25 9.84
N ALA A 495 13.08 26.83 8.77
CA ALA A 495 13.42 28.25 8.71
C ALA A 495 12.18 29.14 8.52
N LEU A 496 11.02 28.59 8.16
CA LEU A 496 9.79 29.33 7.89
C LEU A 496 8.92 29.43 9.15
N PRO A 497 8.72 30.63 9.73
CA PRO A 497 7.91 30.77 10.92
C PRO A 497 6.41 30.56 10.61
N GLY A 498 5.72 29.79 11.46
CA GLY A 498 4.27 29.59 11.39
C GLY A 498 3.81 28.59 10.33
N ILE A 499 4.73 27.75 9.83
CA ILE A 499 4.46 26.68 8.88
C ILE A 499 4.93 25.36 9.47
N GLU A 500 4.06 24.37 9.49
CA GLU A 500 4.39 22.98 9.81
C GLU A 500 4.42 22.18 8.51
N ALA A 501 5.52 21.47 8.25
CA ALA A 501 5.67 20.67 7.04
C ALA A 501 5.93 19.20 7.38
N THR A 502 5.12 18.32 6.81
CA THR A 502 5.29 16.87 6.92
C THR A 502 5.70 16.31 5.57
N PHE A 503 6.85 15.65 5.52
CA PHE A 503 7.35 14.92 4.36
C PHE A 503 6.89 13.46 4.41
N SER A 504 6.38 12.97 3.30
CA SER A 504 6.08 11.57 3.03
C SER A 504 6.64 11.19 1.65
N ASN A 505 7.11 9.95 1.52
CA ASN A 505 7.48 9.42 0.21
C ASN A 505 6.20 9.08 -0.56
N ASP A 506 6.19 9.28 -1.88
CA ASP A 506 5.04 8.96 -2.71
C ASP A 506 4.97 7.44 -2.93
N GLU A 507 4.53 6.73 -1.90
CA GLU A 507 4.50 5.29 -1.89
C GLU A 507 3.33 4.74 -2.72
N SER A 508 3.54 3.56 -3.31
CA SER A 508 2.51 2.83 -4.05
C SER A 508 1.22 2.69 -3.23
N ALA A 509 0.07 2.66 -3.90
CA ALA A 509 -1.23 2.43 -3.24
C ALA A 509 -1.27 1.13 -2.41
N LEU A 510 -0.36 0.19 -2.68
CA LEU A 510 -0.11 -0.97 -1.84
C LEU A 510 0.27 -0.57 -0.40
N TYR A 511 1.25 0.30 -0.24
CA TYR A 511 1.75 0.79 1.04
C TYR A 511 0.68 1.58 1.81
N ALA A 512 -0.13 2.38 1.11
CA ALA A 512 -1.31 3.04 1.69
C ALA A 512 -2.33 2.04 2.26
N VAL A 513 -2.59 0.91 1.59
CA VAL A 513 -3.47 -0.17 2.09
C VAL A 513 -2.82 -0.94 3.26
N MET A 514 -1.49 -1.01 3.31
CA MET A 514 -0.75 -1.62 4.43
C MET A 514 -0.67 -0.73 5.67
N GLY A 515 -1.15 0.52 5.59
CA GLY A 515 -1.20 1.47 6.70
C GLY A 515 0.05 2.34 6.84
N GLU A 516 0.81 2.52 5.77
CA GLU A 516 2.05 3.32 5.78
C GLU A 516 1.81 4.84 5.70
N ASP A 517 0.57 5.26 5.46
CA ASP A 517 0.13 6.67 5.57
C ASP A 517 0.17 7.18 7.04
N GLU A 518 0.39 6.27 8.00
CA GLU A 518 0.71 6.62 9.39
C GLU A 518 2.23 6.86 9.55
N MET A 519 2.60 7.92 10.28
CA MET A 519 4.01 8.19 10.61
C MET A 519 4.69 6.92 11.17
N PRO A 520 5.99 6.68 10.88
CA PRO A 520 6.68 5.43 11.23
C PRO A 520 6.44 5.03 12.68
N LEU A 521 6.67 5.97 13.59
CA LEU A 521 6.37 5.81 15.01
C LEU A 521 5.16 6.67 15.40
N VAL A 522 4.16 6.05 16.01
CA VAL A 522 3.03 6.77 16.62
C VAL A 522 2.89 6.36 18.08
N VAL A 523 2.71 7.33 18.97
CA VAL A 523 2.37 7.11 20.37
C VAL A 523 0.93 7.57 20.58
N GLU A 524 0.04 6.61 20.82
CA GLU A 524 -1.36 6.86 21.13
C GLU A 524 -1.56 7.00 22.64
N VAL A 525 -2.23 8.08 23.04
CA VAL A 525 -2.70 8.32 24.40
C VAL A 525 -4.20 8.24 24.39
N SER A 526 -4.75 7.28 25.13
CA SER A 526 -6.19 7.07 25.26
C SER A 526 -6.70 7.54 26.62
N GLY A 527 -7.84 8.25 26.64
CA GLY A 527 -8.46 8.73 27.88
C GLY A 527 -9.89 9.24 27.69
N ALA A 528 -10.60 9.48 28.79
CA ALA A 528 -11.99 9.97 28.75
C ALA A 528 -12.08 11.51 28.65
N GLU A 529 -11.24 12.24 29.39
CA GLU A 529 -11.32 13.69 29.54
C GLU A 529 -10.28 14.39 28.66
N PHE A 530 -10.73 15.37 27.87
CA PHE A 530 -9.85 16.12 26.96
C PHE A 530 -8.87 17.04 27.72
N GLU A 531 -9.32 17.62 28.84
CA GLU A 531 -8.53 18.53 29.67
C GLU A 531 -7.27 17.89 30.26
N LYS A 532 -7.29 16.57 30.48
CA LYS A 532 -6.12 15.79 30.94
C LYS A 532 -5.32 15.18 29.80
N LEU A 533 -5.94 14.97 28.63
CA LEU A 533 -5.28 14.44 27.44
C LEU A 533 -4.24 15.42 26.89
N LYS A 534 -4.57 16.71 26.79
CA LYS A 534 -3.67 17.74 26.26
C LYS A 534 -2.34 17.88 27.04
N PRO A 535 -2.32 18.11 28.37
CA PRO A 535 -1.05 18.21 29.09
C PRO A 535 -0.23 16.91 29.03
N LEU A 536 -0.90 15.75 28.95
CA LEU A 536 -0.22 14.46 28.80
C LEU A 536 0.39 14.29 27.40
N SER A 537 -0.32 14.70 26.35
CA SER A 537 0.22 14.71 24.98
C SER A 537 1.39 15.67 24.85
N ASP A 538 1.32 16.86 25.45
CA ASP A 538 2.40 17.86 25.41
C ASP A 538 3.65 17.33 26.13
N SER A 539 3.46 16.62 27.24
CA SER A 539 4.55 15.96 27.97
C SER A 539 5.21 14.85 27.14
N ILE A 540 4.41 14.06 26.42
CA ILE A 540 4.92 13.01 25.51
C ILE A 540 5.64 13.61 24.32
N MET A 541 5.10 14.68 23.73
CA MET A 541 5.73 15.42 22.65
C MET A 541 7.10 15.94 23.08
N LEU A 542 7.23 16.49 24.29
CA LEU A 542 8.52 16.95 24.82
C LEU A 542 9.52 15.79 25.04
N VAL A 543 9.05 14.64 25.53
CA VAL A 543 9.89 13.44 25.69
C VAL A 543 10.35 12.89 24.33
N MET A 544 9.50 12.95 23.31
CA MET A 544 9.87 12.55 21.95
C MET A 544 10.84 13.54 21.31
N ALA A 545 10.62 14.85 21.49
CA ALA A 545 11.49 15.91 20.97
C ALA A 545 12.89 15.94 21.60
N SER A 546 13.02 15.45 22.83
CA SER A 546 14.31 15.37 23.53
C SER A 546 15.09 14.08 23.24
N ASN A 547 14.51 13.14 22.48
CA ASN A 547 15.16 11.90 22.10
C ASN A 547 16.00 12.10 20.83
N GLN A 548 17.28 11.71 20.85
CA GLN A 548 18.19 11.85 19.70
C GLN A 548 17.82 10.95 18.51
N HIS A 549 17.01 9.93 18.74
CA HIS A 549 16.67 8.90 17.74
C HIS A 549 15.42 9.25 16.90
N VAL A 550 14.73 10.35 17.24
CA VAL A 550 13.47 10.77 16.65
C VAL A 550 13.54 12.24 16.26
N TYR A 551 12.91 12.58 15.14
CA TYR A 551 12.77 13.95 14.67
C TYR A 551 11.32 14.27 14.31
N ASP A 552 10.99 15.56 14.32
CA ASP A 552 9.69 16.12 14.00
C ASP A 552 8.51 15.41 14.71
N PRO A 553 8.45 15.39 16.05
CA PRO A 553 7.25 14.90 16.72
C PRO A 553 6.07 15.84 16.45
N VAL A 554 5.04 15.32 15.80
CA VAL A 554 3.81 16.05 15.46
C VAL A 554 2.64 15.41 16.19
N SER A 555 1.81 16.24 16.80
CA SER A 555 0.57 15.80 17.43
C SER A 555 -0.59 15.98 16.45
N ASN A 556 -1.47 14.98 16.37
CA ASN A 556 -2.75 15.15 15.66
C ASN A 556 -3.77 15.98 16.45
N LEU A 557 -3.40 16.43 17.66
CA LEU A 557 -4.19 17.36 18.45
C LEU A 557 -4.05 18.77 17.86
N GLU A 558 -4.94 19.11 16.93
CA GLU A 558 -4.96 20.44 16.35
C GLU A 558 -5.29 21.50 17.42
N GLU A 559 -4.55 22.62 17.40
CA GLU A 559 -4.96 23.80 18.17
C GLU A 559 -6.33 24.26 17.64
N GLY A 560 -7.28 24.55 18.53
CA GLY A 560 -8.65 24.80 18.10
C GLY A 560 -8.75 25.92 17.06
N VAL A 561 -9.67 25.79 16.10
CA VAL A 561 -9.99 26.90 15.20
C VAL A 561 -10.74 27.97 15.99
N PRO A 562 -10.51 29.28 15.71
CA PRO A 562 -11.31 30.33 16.30
C PRO A 562 -12.75 30.18 15.81
N GLN A 563 -13.65 29.88 16.75
CA GLN A 563 -15.10 29.79 16.52
C GLN A 563 -15.80 30.93 17.24
N ILE A 564 -16.86 31.44 16.62
CA ILE A 564 -17.71 32.44 17.23
C ILE A 564 -18.89 31.70 17.87
N HIS A 565 -18.91 31.64 19.20
CA HIS A 565 -20.03 31.09 19.94
C HIS A 565 -21.09 32.18 20.13
N VAL A 566 -22.29 31.92 19.60
CA VAL A 566 -23.48 32.75 19.81
C VAL A 566 -24.31 32.08 20.90
N ASP A 567 -24.02 32.41 22.15
CA ASP A 567 -24.72 31.89 23.32
C ASP A 567 -26.04 32.64 23.50
N VAL A 568 -27.10 32.09 22.90
CA VAL A 568 -28.46 32.66 22.98
C VAL A 568 -28.99 32.58 24.40
N ASP A 569 -29.38 33.72 24.97
CA ASP A 569 -30.08 33.79 26.24
C ASP A 569 -31.53 33.32 26.03
N LYS A 570 -31.79 32.07 26.46
CA LYS A 570 -33.10 31.42 26.31
C LYS A 570 -34.24 32.19 26.98
N TYR A 571 -33.96 32.92 28.06
CA TYR A 571 -34.97 33.71 28.76
C TYR A 571 -35.37 34.95 27.94
N ARG A 572 -34.38 35.69 27.43
CA ARG A 572 -34.62 36.86 26.57
C ARG A 572 -35.25 36.48 25.23
N ALA A 573 -34.75 35.42 24.59
CA ALA A 573 -35.35 34.89 23.36
C ALA A 573 -36.82 34.51 23.56
N GLY A 574 -37.15 33.90 24.71
CA GLY A 574 -38.53 33.57 25.07
C GLY A 574 -39.44 34.79 25.26
N ILE A 575 -38.94 35.86 25.89
CA ILE A 575 -39.70 37.13 26.04
C ILE A 575 -40.05 37.73 24.67
N PHE A 576 -39.12 37.66 23.72
CA PHE A 576 -39.30 38.18 22.37
C PHE A 576 -39.97 37.19 21.42
N ASN A 577 -40.46 36.04 21.91
CA ASN A 577 -41.09 34.98 21.12
C ASN A 577 -40.23 34.51 19.93
N LEU A 578 -38.91 34.46 20.13
CA LEU A 578 -37.94 33.99 19.15
C LEU A 578 -37.51 32.57 19.48
N SER A 579 -37.58 31.66 18.51
CA SER A 579 -36.96 30.34 18.64
C SER A 579 -35.45 30.42 18.34
N ILE A 580 -34.68 29.48 18.89
CA ILE A 580 -33.24 29.39 18.61
C ILE A 580 -33.01 29.14 17.12
N ASP A 581 -33.84 28.30 16.50
CA ASP A 581 -33.75 27.99 15.08
C ASP A 581 -34.00 29.22 14.21
N ASP A 582 -34.97 30.08 14.57
CA ASP A 582 -35.24 31.33 13.85
C ASP A 582 -34.06 32.30 13.94
N ILE A 583 -33.43 32.42 15.12
CA ILE A 583 -32.25 33.28 15.33
C ILE A 583 -31.08 32.77 14.47
N ILE A 584 -30.77 31.47 14.54
CA ILE A 584 -29.66 30.87 13.79
C ILE A 584 -29.90 30.95 12.27
N LEU A 585 -31.11 30.67 11.79
CA LEU A 585 -31.45 30.76 10.37
C LEU A 585 -31.30 32.20 9.85
N GLN A 586 -31.74 33.20 10.62
CA GLN A 586 -31.58 34.61 10.25
C GLN A 586 -30.11 35.04 10.25
N ILE A 587 -29.29 34.57 11.20
CA ILE A 587 -27.84 34.79 11.19
C ILE A 587 -27.22 34.15 9.94
N LYS A 588 -27.58 32.91 9.63
CA LYS A 588 -27.08 32.20 8.45
C LYS A 588 -27.42 32.93 7.16
N ASP A 589 -28.68 33.33 6.98
CA ASP A 589 -29.14 34.05 5.79
C ASP A 589 -28.43 35.41 5.62
N GLN A 590 -28.07 36.09 6.72
CA GLN A 590 -27.35 37.37 6.69
C GLN A 590 -25.82 37.22 6.51
N LEU A 591 -25.24 36.05 6.80
CA LEU A 591 -23.80 35.80 6.64
C LEU A 591 -23.49 35.10 5.31
N GLU A 592 -24.21 34.03 5.00
CA GLU A 592 -23.99 33.22 3.80
C GLU A 592 -24.80 33.73 2.61
N GLY A 593 -25.83 34.54 2.84
CA GLY A 593 -26.82 34.90 1.83
C GLY A 593 -27.89 33.81 1.69
N LYS A 594 -28.89 34.07 0.84
CA LYS A 594 -30.03 33.16 0.66
C LYS A 594 -30.06 32.55 -0.73
N ASN A 595 -30.24 31.22 -0.81
CA ASN A 595 -30.40 30.53 -2.09
C ASN A 595 -31.82 30.75 -2.65
N ALA A 596 -31.89 31.30 -3.85
CA ALA A 596 -33.12 31.71 -4.54
C ALA A 596 -33.60 30.69 -5.60
N GLY A 597 -32.95 29.53 -5.72
CA GLY A 597 -33.28 28.47 -6.67
C GLY A 597 -32.12 28.18 -7.61
N THR A 598 -32.37 27.40 -8.67
CA THR A 598 -31.35 26.98 -9.63
C THR A 598 -31.77 27.26 -11.07
N ILE A 599 -30.83 27.65 -11.91
CA ILE A 599 -31.04 27.85 -13.35
C ILE A 599 -30.34 26.74 -14.13
N GLU A 600 -31.02 26.13 -15.10
CA GLU A 600 -30.41 25.14 -15.99
C GLU A 600 -29.77 25.85 -17.18
N ARG A 601 -28.46 25.69 -17.37
CA ARG A 601 -27.74 26.27 -18.49
C ARG A 601 -26.74 25.28 -19.06
N GLY A 602 -26.92 24.93 -20.34
CA GLY A 602 -26.03 23.97 -21.02
C GLY A 602 -26.09 22.56 -20.43
N GLY A 603 -27.20 22.20 -19.77
CA GLY A 603 -27.37 20.92 -19.08
C GLY A 603 -26.81 20.88 -17.65
N GLU A 604 -26.28 21.99 -17.14
CA GLU A 604 -25.81 22.12 -15.75
C GLU A 604 -26.74 23.01 -14.93
N MET A 605 -26.98 22.64 -13.67
CA MET A 605 -27.76 23.43 -12.73
C MET A 605 -26.84 24.41 -11.99
N GLN A 606 -27.10 25.71 -12.12
CA GLN A 606 -26.35 26.77 -11.44
C GLN A 606 -27.20 27.36 -10.32
N ASP A 607 -26.65 27.47 -9.11
CA ASP A 607 -27.35 28.10 -7.98
C ASP A 607 -27.53 29.61 -8.22
N ILE A 608 -28.70 30.12 -7.84
CA ILE A 608 -29.00 31.55 -7.78
C ILE A 608 -28.86 31.97 -6.32
N LYS A 609 -27.86 32.78 -6.01
CA LYS A 609 -27.55 33.17 -4.64
C LYS A 609 -27.72 34.68 -4.46
N ILE A 610 -28.50 35.09 -3.46
CA ILE A 610 -28.57 36.49 -3.06
C ILE A 610 -27.37 36.78 -2.16
N LYS A 611 -26.45 37.60 -2.65
CA LYS A 611 -25.23 37.94 -1.93
C LYS A 611 -25.50 39.07 -0.94
N VAL A 612 -25.03 38.83 0.27
CA VAL A 612 -25.04 39.78 1.38
C VAL A 612 -23.63 40.37 1.56
N PRO A 613 -23.50 41.64 2.01
CA PRO A 613 -22.21 42.24 2.27
C PRO A 613 -21.47 41.48 3.38
N LYS A 614 -20.13 41.36 3.26
CA LYS A 614 -19.31 40.64 4.25
C LYS A 614 -19.39 41.36 5.60
N VAL A 615 -19.90 40.66 6.62
CA VAL A 615 -20.05 41.18 7.98
C VAL A 615 -18.74 40.97 8.76
N THR A 616 -18.26 42.01 9.43
CA THR A 616 -17.10 41.91 10.34
C THR A 616 -17.52 41.37 11.71
N LEU A 617 -16.58 40.86 12.51
CA LEU A 617 -16.87 40.37 13.86
C LEU A 617 -17.59 41.43 14.74
N ALA A 618 -17.19 42.69 14.65
CA ALA A 618 -17.85 43.79 15.34
C ALA A 618 -19.26 44.08 14.76
N GLY A 619 -19.45 43.86 13.46
CA GLY A 619 -20.75 43.96 12.80
C GLY A 619 -21.73 42.85 13.22
N LEU A 620 -21.24 41.67 13.63
CA LEU A 620 -22.08 40.55 14.06
C LEU A 620 -22.96 40.91 15.26
N GLN A 621 -22.46 41.72 16.19
CA GLN A 621 -23.22 42.18 17.36
C GLN A 621 -24.44 43.05 16.97
N ASN A 622 -24.32 43.75 15.84
CA ASN A 622 -25.33 44.68 15.34
C ASN A 622 -26.29 44.04 14.32
N ILE A 623 -26.14 42.73 14.06
CA ILE A 623 -27.09 42.01 13.22
C ILE A 623 -28.48 42.12 13.84
N LYS A 624 -29.44 42.56 13.03
CA LYS A 624 -30.82 42.72 13.47
C LYS A 624 -31.59 41.43 13.23
N ILE A 625 -32.19 40.90 14.29
CA ILE A 625 -33.06 39.73 14.30
C ILE A 625 -34.50 40.20 14.39
N LYS A 626 -35.35 39.70 13.49
CA LYS A 626 -36.76 40.05 13.41
C LYS A 626 -37.62 39.07 14.21
N SER A 627 -38.50 39.61 15.06
CA SER A 627 -39.63 38.91 15.67
C SER A 627 -40.93 39.63 15.30
N GLY A 628 -41.66 39.10 14.32
CA GLY A 628 -42.84 39.78 13.78
C GLY A 628 -42.49 41.14 13.16
N GLN A 629 -43.01 42.23 13.74
CA GLN A 629 -42.71 43.61 13.30
C GLN A 629 -41.57 44.27 14.10
N GLN A 630 -41.04 43.63 15.14
CA GLN A 630 -39.98 44.18 15.98
C GLN A 630 -38.62 43.66 15.54
N GLU A 631 -37.62 44.53 15.56
CA GLU A 631 -36.21 44.22 15.27
C GLU A 631 -35.40 44.37 16.56
N PHE A 632 -34.60 43.37 16.86
CA PHE A 632 -33.72 43.35 18.03
C PHE A 632 -32.28 43.13 17.57
N PRO A 633 -31.29 43.87 18.07
CA PRO A 633 -29.89 43.58 17.79
C PRO A 633 -29.49 42.26 18.46
N LEU A 634 -28.61 41.50 17.80
CA LEU A 634 -28.17 40.19 18.29
C LEU A 634 -27.53 40.29 19.69
N SER A 635 -26.85 41.40 20.00
CA SER A 635 -26.26 41.67 21.32
C SER A 635 -27.27 41.71 22.49
N GLU A 636 -28.55 41.99 22.22
CA GLU A 636 -29.58 42.00 23.28
C GLU A 636 -30.06 40.60 23.62
N ILE A 637 -29.97 39.64 22.68
CA ILE A 637 -30.56 38.31 22.77
C ILE A 637 -29.50 37.23 22.98
N ALA A 638 -28.28 37.45 22.51
CA ALA A 638 -27.19 36.48 22.60
C ALA A 638 -25.88 37.14 23.04
N ARG A 639 -25.08 36.37 23.77
CA ARG A 639 -23.69 36.70 24.06
C ARG A 639 -22.81 36.13 22.96
N ILE A 640 -21.88 36.94 22.44
CA ILE A 640 -20.96 36.53 21.39
C ILE A 640 -19.57 36.45 22.00
N ASP A 641 -19.04 35.23 22.12
CA ASP A 641 -17.69 34.97 22.62
C ASP A 641 -16.87 34.27 21.52
N VAL A 642 -15.58 34.60 21.44
CA VAL A 642 -14.63 33.86 20.59
C VAL A 642 -14.08 32.70 21.43
N ALA A 643 -14.40 31.49 21.01
CA ALA A 643 -13.91 30.26 21.62
C ALA A 643 -12.97 29.53 20.67
N TYR A 644 -12.06 28.73 21.23
CA TYR A 644 -11.20 27.85 20.44
C TYR A 644 -11.66 26.42 20.67
N ALA A 645 -12.10 25.75 19.60
CA ALA A 645 -12.57 24.37 19.66
C ALA A 645 -11.76 23.48 18.73
N SER A 646 -11.43 22.27 19.18
CA SER A 646 -10.73 21.27 18.36
C SER A 646 -11.51 20.99 17.09
N ASN A 647 -10.85 21.05 15.94
CA ASN A 647 -11.45 20.79 14.62
C ASN A 647 -11.89 19.33 14.47
N SER A 648 -11.22 18.40 15.15
CA SER A 648 -11.52 16.97 15.13
C SER A 648 -11.44 16.34 16.53
N ILE A 649 -12.17 15.24 16.73
CA ILE A 649 -12.03 14.38 17.90
C ILE A 649 -11.79 12.95 17.42
N HIS A 650 -10.54 12.51 17.51
CA HIS A 650 -10.16 11.15 17.17
C HIS A 650 -10.59 10.18 18.27
N ARG A 651 -11.20 9.07 17.85
CA ARG A 651 -11.62 7.99 18.75
C ARG A 651 -11.21 6.65 18.19
N ARG A 652 -10.70 5.78 19.06
CA ARG A 652 -10.43 4.37 18.77
C ARG A 652 -11.20 3.52 19.77
N ASN A 653 -12.01 2.57 19.28
CA ASN A 653 -12.86 1.72 20.12
C ASN A 653 -13.69 2.54 21.13
N GLN A 654 -14.36 3.60 20.65
CA GLN A 654 -15.18 4.55 21.44
C GLN A 654 -14.43 5.37 22.51
N THR A 655 -13.11 5.23 22.66
CA THR A 655 -12.30 6.03 23.58
C THR A 655 -11.62 7.17 22.82
N ARG A 656 -11.51 8.37 23.43
CA ARG A 656 -10.80 9.50 22.81
C ARG A 656 -9.31 9.20 22.79
N THR A 657 -8.66 9.50 21.67
CA THR A 657 -7.25 9.20 21.45
C THR A 657 -6.54 10.39 20.86
N VAL A 658 -5.37 10.74 21.41
CA VAL A 658 -4.42 11.66 20.80
C VAL A 658 -3.23 10.85 20.31
N SER A 659 -2.84 11.06 19.07
CA SER A 659 -1.72 10.36 18.44
C SER A 659 -0.60 11.36 18.23
N ILE A 660 0.54 11.11 18.87
CA ILE A 660 1.79 11.84 18.63
C ILE A 660 2.62 10.98 17.70
N GLY A 661 2.71 11.39 16.44
CA GLY A 661 3.55 10.74 15.45
C GLY A 661 4.94 11.37 15.44
N ALA A 662 5.96 10.61 15.06
CA ALA A 662 7.29 11.16 14.81
C ALA A 662 8.06 10.30 13.82
N ARG A 663 9.09 10.89 13.21
CA ARG A 663 9.95 10.17 12.28
C ARG A 663 11.16 9.58 12.99
N VAL A 664 11.64 8.46 12.46
CA VAL A 664 12.77 7.71 13.02
C VAL A 664 14.00 7.93 12.15
N ASN A 665 15.16 8.12 12.78
CA ASN A 665 16.43 8.27 12.07
C ASN A 665 16.70 7.04 11.17
N PRO A 666 16.89 7.22 9.85
CA PRO A 666 17.12 6.10 8.93
C PRO A 666 18.35 5.25 9.25
N ASN A 667 19.35 5.83 9.93
CA ASN A 667 20.61 5.16 10.24
C ASN A 667 20.53 4.25 11.47
N GLU A 668 19.40 4.21 12.15
CA GLU A 668 19.23 3.45 13.38
C GLU A 668 18.16 2.37 13.24
N PRO A 669 18.41 1.16 13.77
CA PRO A 669 17.41 0.11 13.81
C PRO A 669 16.11 0.57 14.47
N TYR A 670 15.01 0.53 13.71
CA TYR A 670 13.68 0.96 14.16
C TYR A 670 13.26 0.35 15.51
N ASP A 671 13.49 -0.96 15.72
CA ASP A 671 13.19 -1.67 16.98
C ASP A 671 13.96 -1.10 18.20
N GLN A 672 15.18 -0.60 18.00
CA GLN A 672 15.96 0.02 19.07
C GLN A 672 15.39 1.40 19.46
N VAL A 673 14.94 2.17 18.46
CA VAL A 673 14.32 3.48 18.67
C VAL A 673 13.01 3.35 19.44
N VAL A 674 12.16 2.39 19.06
CA VAL A 674 10.93 2.07 19.79
C VAL A 674 11.22 1.72 21.25
N LYS A 675 12.20 0.85 21.52
CA LYS A 675 12.58 0.46 22.89
C LYS A 675 13.10 1.64 23.71
N SER A 676 13.90 2.52 23.11
CA SER A 676 14.38 3.74 23.76
C SER A 676 13.22 4.65 24.19
N ILE A 677 12.23 4.82 23.31
CA ILE A 677 11.05 5.64 23.56
C ILE A 677 10.13 4.98 24.58
N GLN A 678 9.87 3.69 24.48
CA GLN A 678 9.07 2.97 25.46
C GLN A 678 9.68 3.06 26.86
N THR A 679 11.02 2.97 26.95
CA THR A 679 11.75 3.17 28.21
C THR A 679 11.61 4.61 28.71
N SER A 680 11.66 5.60 27.83
CA SER A 680 11.49 7.01 28.19
C SER A 680 10.06 7.33 28.64
N LEU A 681 9.05 6.77 27.95
CA LEU A 681 7.64 6.93 28.26
C LEU A 681 7.24 6.25 29.57
N SER A 682 7.88 5.13 29.92
CA SER A 682 7.64 4.42 31.19
C SER A 682 7.96 5.24 32.45
N LYS A 683 8.76 6.31 32.30
CA LYS A 683 9.11 7.24 33.39
C LYS A 683 8.04 8.30 33.63
N LEU A 684 7.08 8.48 32.72
CA LEU A 684 5.98 9.43 32.87
C LEU A 684 4.92 8.90 33.83
N SER A 685 4.44 9.75 34.74
CA SER A 685 3.31 9.45 35.61
C SER A 685 2.00 9.52 34.82
N VAL A 686 1.40 8.37 34.51
CA VAL A 686 0.13 8.29 33.78
C VAL A 686 -1.04 8.18 34.78
N PRO A 687 -2.07 9.04 34.69
CA PRO A 687 -3.23 8.97 35.59
C PRO A 687 -3.99 7.64 35.43
N PRO A 688 -4.70 7.16 36.48
CA PRO A 688 -5.59 6.02 36.36
C PRO A 688 -6.61 6.26 35.25
N GLN A 689 -6.92 5.23 34.44
CA GLN A 689 -7.81 5.27 33.26
C GLN A 689 -7.19 5.81 31.96
N TYR A 690 -5.94 6.27 31.97
CA TYR A 690 -5.22 6.64 30.75
C TYR A 690 -4.28 5.51 30.34
N LYS A 691 -4.15 5.29 29.02
CA LYS A 691 -3.25 4.27 28.47
C LYS A 691 -2.40 4.89 27.39
N ILE A 692 -1.09 4.67 27.48
CA ILE A 692 -0.13 5.01 26.44
C ILE A 692 0.19 3.71 25.69
N ARG A 693 0.09 3.73 24.37
CA ARG A 693 0.46 2.61 23.50
C ARG A 693 1.27 3.13 22.33
N VAL A 694 2.34 2.42 21.98
CA VAL A 694 3.02 2.63 20.70
C VAL A 694 2.19 1.95 19.61
N ALA A 695 1.69 2.75 18.67
CA ALA A 695 0.92 2.37 17.49
C ALA A 695 1.73 2.66 16.21
N GLY A 696 1.06 2.82 15.07
CA GLY A 696 1.73 3.02 13.78
C GLY A 696 2.35 1.73 13.23
N GLN A 697 3.46 1.88 12.51
CA GLN A 697 4.15 0.76 11.87
C GLN A 697 4.69 -0.26 12.89
N GLU A 698 5.02 0.15 14.12
CA GLU A 698 5.51 -0.78 15.15
C GLU A 698 4.46 -1.82 15.54
N LEU A 699 3.21 -1.41 15.72
CA LEU A 699 2.14 -2.34 16.08
C LEU A 699 1.94 -3.36 14.96
N ARG A 700 1.93 -2.92 13.70
CA ARG A 700 1.82 -3.78 12.53
C ARG A 700 3.01 -4.72 12.40
N ARG A 701 4.22 -4.24 12.69
CA ARG A 701 5.44 -5.03 12.73
C ARG A 701 5.37 -6.12 13.78
N GLN A 702 5.01 -5.80 15.02
CA GLN A 702 4.87 -6.79 16.10
C GLN A 702 3.82 -7.85 15.76
N GLU A 703 2.60 -7.43 15.41
CA GLU A 703 1.50 -8.35 15.02
C GLU A 703 1.96 -9.33 13.92
N SER A 704 2.74 -8.82 12.98
CA SER A 704 3.16 -9.62 11.83
C SER A 704 4.38 -10.48 12.07
N VAL A 705 5.36 -10.00 12.85
CA VAL A 705 6.50 -10.82 13.29
C VAL A 705 5.98 -11.99 14.13
N ASP A 706 5.00 -11.76 15.00
CA ASP A 706 4.37 -12.82 15.80
C ASP A 706 3.65 -13.83 14.88
N ASN A 707 2.86 -13.34 13.93
CA ASN A 707 2.16 -14.17 12.95
C ASN A 707 3.13 -14.98 12.07
N LEU A 708 4.20 -14.37 11.56
CA LEU A 708 5.21 -15.03 10.74
C LEU A 708 6.06 -16.02 11.53
N THR A 709 6.38 -15.71 12.79
CA THR A 709 7.08 -16.63 13.70
C THR A 709 6.21 -17.84 14.00
N PHE A 710 4.91 -17.63 14.26
CA PHE A 710 3.94 -18.71 14.39
C PHE A 710 3.87 -19.56 13.11
N ALA A 711 3.81 -18.93 11.94
CA ALA A 711 3.81 -19.61 10.65
C ALA A 711 5.10 -20.42 10.42
N LEU A 712 6.27 -19.90 10.77
CA LEU A 712 7.55 -20.61 10.68
C LEU A 712 7.56 -21.86 11.58
N ILE A 713 7.14 -21.72 12.84
CA ILE A 713 7.07 -22.86 13.78
C ILE A 713 6.09 -23.91 13.26
N LEU A 714 4.90 -23.49 12.82
CA LEU A 714 3.91 -24.40 12.26
C LEU A 714 4.42 -25.08 10.98
N SER A 715 5.13 -24.36 10.11
CA SER A 715 5.77 -24.91 8.91
C SER A 715 6.78 -25.99 9.26
N ILE A 716 7.65 -25.75 10.24
CA ILE A 716 8.64 -26.72 10.73
C ILE A 716 7.96 -27.99 11.25
N VAL A 717 6.86 -27.84 12.02
CA VAL A 717 6.06 -28.97 12.53
C VAL A 717 5.42 -29.77 11.39
N LEU A 718 4.82 -29.08 10.41
CA LEU A 718 4.16 -29.75 9.29
C LEU A 718 5.18 -30.44 8.37
N VAL A 719 6.32 -29.81 8.10
CA VAL A 719 7.44 -30.43 7.36
C VAL A 719 7.92 -31.68 8.11
N TYR A 720 8.06 -31.61 9.43
CA TYR A 720 8.42 -32.77 10.24
C TYR A 720 7.38 -33.91 10.10
N MET A 721 6.09 -33.62 10.11
CA MET A 721 5.02 -34.62 9.91
C MET A 721 5.11 -35.28 8.52
N VAL A 722 5.31 -34.50 7.46
CA VAL A 722 5.46 -35.02 6.10
C VAL A 722 6.67 -35.94 6.00
N LEU A 723 7.81 -35.51 6.54
CA LEU A 723 9.05 -36.30 6.52
C LEU A 723 8.93 -37.57 7.38
N ALA A 724 8.29 -37.48 8.55
CA ALA A 724 8.08 -38.62 9.43
C ALA A 724 7.20 -39.68 8.77
N SER A 725 6.16 -39.25 8.06
CA SER A 725 5.31 -40.15 7.27
C SER A 725 6.06 -40.77 6.09
N GLN A 726 6.94 -40.01 5.43
CA GLN A 726 7.68 -40.49 4.26
C GLN A 726 8.76 -41.51 4.63
N PHE A 727 9.56 -41.23 5.65
CA PHE A 727 10.69 -42.07 6.06
C PHE A 727 10.31 -43.17 7.06
N GLU A 728 9.02 -43.28 7.41
CA GLU A 728 8.51 -44.19 8.44
C GLU A 728 9.35 -44.15 9.74
N SER A 729 9.84 -42.96 10.09
CA SER A 729 10.84 -42.77 11.16
C SER A 729 10.70 -41.38 11.75
N LEU A 730 10.83 -41.29 13.08
CA LEU A 730 10.83 -40.01 13.82
C LEU A 730 12.24 -39.39 13.92
N LEU A 731 13.30 -40.17 13.66
CA LEU A 731 14.68 -39.73 13.84
C LEU A 731 15.30 -39.15 12.57
N HIS A 732 15.03 -39.75 11.40
CA HIS A 732 15.52 -39.23 10.12
C HIS A 732 14.99 -37.81 9.80
N PRO A 733 13.70 -37.48 10.03
CA PRO A 733 13.21 -36.12 9.88
C PRO A 733 13.96 -35.10 10.73
N PHE A 734 14.34 -35.45 11.96
CA PHE A 734 15.09 -34.56 12.83
C PHE A 734 16.47 -34.21 12.26
N THR A 735 17.18 -35.20 11.67
CA THR A 735 18.46 -34.94 10.98
C THR A 735 18.30 -33.97 9.82
N ILE A 736 17.22 -34.11 9.06
CA ILE A 736 16.92 -33.26 7.90
C ILE A 736 16.59 -31.84 8.35
N LEU A 737 15.75 -31.69 9.37
CA LEU A 737 15.28 -30.41 9.90
C LEU A 737 16.40 -29.54 10.50
N LEU A 738 17.49 -30.18 10.95
CA LEU A 738 18.71 -29.51 11.41
C LEU A 738 19.36 -28.61 10.35
N THR A 739 18.97 -28.75 9.08
CA THR A 739 19.43 -27.84 8.00
C THR A 739 18.73 -26.50 7.97
N ILE A 740 17.53 -26.38 8.54
CA ILE A 740 16.80 -25.11 8.57
C ILE A 740 17.58 -24.05 9.37
N PRO A 741 18.03 -24.28 10.62
CA PRO A 741 18.85 -23.30 11.34
C PRO A 741 20.11 -22.86 10.59
N PHE A 742 20.78 -23.77 9.89
CA PHE A 742 21.97 -23.46 9.09
C PHE A 742 21.67 -22.57 7.87
N ALA A 743 20.47 -22.74 7.32
CA ALA A 743 19.98 -21.88 6.26
C ALA A 743 19.64 -20.49 6.81
N VAL A 744 18.95 -20.41 7.96
CA VAL A 744 18.65 -19.13 8.64
C VAL A 744 19.93 -18.35 8.95
N VAL A 745 21.00 -19.04 9.38
CA VAL A 745 22.30 -18.42 9.62
C VAL A 745 22.80 -17.65 8.39
N GLY A 746 22.73 -18.24 7.19
CA GLY A 746 23.18 -17.57 5.97
C GLY A 746 22.30 -16.42 5.52
N ALA A 747 20.98 -16.55 5.74
CA ALA A 747 20.06 -15.45 5.46
C ALA A 747 20.41 -14.22 6.33
N ILE A 748 20.55 -14.41 7.64
CA ILE A 748 20.92 -13.33 8.57
C ILE A 748 22.31 -12.74 8.23
N LEU A 749 23.28 -13.58 7.89
CA LEU A 749 24.62 -13.13 7.50
C LEU A 749 24.58 -12.30 6.22
N ALA A 750 23.71 -12.64 5.26
CA ALA A 750 23.54 -11.85 4.04
C ALA A 750 22.95 -10.45 4.33
N PHE A 751 21.92 -10.36 5.17
CA PHE A 751 21.39 -9.06 5.63
C PHE A 751 22.44 -8.23 6.36
N TYR A 752 23.25 -8.88 7.22
CA TYR A 752 24.35 -8.21 7.93
C TYR A 752 25.43 -7.66 7.00
N ILE A 753 25.88 -8.45 6.01
CA ILE A 753 26.92 -8.02 5.05
C ILE A 753 26.40 -6.86 4.18
N LEU A 754 25.13 -6.90 3.80
CA LEU A 754 24.51 -5.87 2.97
C LEU A 754 24.07 -4.64 3.77
N GLY A 755 24.16 -4.67 5.10
CA GLY A 755 23.73 -3.56 5.96
C GLY A 755 22.23 -3.27 5.89
N MET A 756 21.41 -4.26 5.56
CA MET A 756 19.96 -4.11 5.43
C MET A 756 19.23 -4.68 6.64
N PRO A 757 18.21 -4.01 7.18
CA PRO A 757 17.40 -4.52 8.28
C PRO A 757 16.55 -5.74 7.85
N LEU A 758 16.18 -6.56 8.83
CA LEU A 758 15.29 -7.71 8.57
C LEU A 758 13.83 -7.24 8.50
N ASN A 759 13.27 -7.22 7.30
CA ASN A 759 11.86 -6.87 7.06
C ASN A 759 10.96 -8.09 6.85
N MET A 760 9.66 -7.86 6.72
CA MET A 760 8.68 -8.92 6.45
C MET A 760 9.02 -9.79 5.24
N MET A 761 9.48 -9.16 4.17
CA MET A 761 9.87 -9.86 2.93
C MET A 761 11.06 -10.79 3.19
N GLY A 762 12.03 -10.34 3.99
CA GLY A 762 13.13 -11.19 4.48
C GLY A 762 12.65 -12.37 5.32
N TYR A 763 11.71 -12.16 6.25
CA TYR A 763 11.11 -13.26 7.05
C TYR A 763 10.44 -14.32 6.17
N ILE A 764 9.73 -13.90 5.12
CA ILE A 764 9.10 -14.82 4.17
C ILE A 764 10.16 -15.60 3.38
N GLY A 765 11.24 -14.94 2.98
CA GLY A 765 12.40 -15.62 2.40
C GLY A 765 12.99 -16.67 3.34
N ILE A 766 13.07 -16.41 4.64
CA ILE A 766 13.51 -17.38 5.66
C ILE A 766 12.53 -18.56 5.78
N ILE A 767 11.21 -18.30 5.75
CA ILE A 767 10.20 -19.37 5.77
C ILE A 767 10.34 -20.25 4.52
N LEU A 768 10.44 -19.64 3.34
CA LEU A 768 10.64 -20.32 2.05
C LEU A 768 11.90 -21.20 2.06
N LEU A 769 12.98 -20.66 2.61
CA LEU A 769 14.24 -21.38 2.77
C LEU A 769 14.07 -22.66 3.60
N GLY A 770 13.14 -22.70 4.57
CA GLY A 770 12.82 -23.90 5.33
C GLY A 770 12.40 -25.09 4.46
N GLY A 771 11.71 -24.85 3.34
CA GLY A 771 11.36 -25.89 2.36
C GLY A 771 12.52 -26.21 1.42
N ILE A 772 13.12 -25.17 0.83
CA ILE A 772 14.17 -25.32 -0.19
C ILE A 772 15.44 -25.98 0.39
N ALA A 773 15.87 -25.56 1.59
CA ALA A 773 17.07 -26.09 2.24
C ALA A 773 16.93 -27.59 2.58
N VAL A 774 15.72 -27.99 2.93
CA VAL A 774 15.40 -29.37 3.31
C VAL A 774 15.48 -30.32 2.11
N ASN A 775 15.18 -29.87 0.88
CA ASN A 775 15.24 -30.69 -0.33
C ASN A 775 16.61 -31.38 -0.53
N ASN A 776 17.70 -30.64 -0.39
CA ASN A 776 19.05 -31.19 -0.56
C ASN A 776 19.36 -32.30 0.47
N SER A 777 18.87 -32.12 1.70
CA SER A 777 19.05 -33.04 2.81
C SER A 777 18.21 -34.30 2.67
N ILE A 778 16.95 -34.17 2.23
CA ILE A 778 16.05 -35.30 1.93
C ILE A 778 16.75 -36.26 0.97
N MET A 779 17.32 -35.74 -0.11
CA MET A 779 17.94 -36.58 -1.14
C MET A 779 19.22 -37.29 -0.68
N ILE A 780 20.01 -36.68 0.21
CA ILE A 780 21.19 -37.35 0.80
C ILE A 780 20.71 -38.48 1.72
N VAL A 781 19.79 -38.18 2.63
CA VAL A 781 19.30 -39.15 3.63
C VAL A 781 18.58 -40.32 2.97
N ASP A 782 17.78 -40.06 1.94
CA ASP A 782 17.12 -41.10 1.15
C ASP A 782 18.13 -42.04 0.47
N CYS A 783 19.16 -41.49 -0.18
CA CYS A 783 20.22 -42.29 -0.80
C CYS A 783 21.02 -43.11 0.23
N ILE A 784 21.25 -42.57 1.44
CA ILE A 784 21.89 -43.31 2.53
C ILE A 784 21.01 -44.49 2.96
N ASN A 785 19.70 -44.27 3.12
CA ASN A 785 18.76 -45.32 3.52
C ASN A 785 18.69 -46.44 2.48
N GLN A 786 18.55 -46.09 1.18
CA GLN A 786 18.56 -47.07 0.09
C GLN A 786 19.86 -47.89 0.06
N ASN A 787 21.03 -47.24 0.24
CA ASN A 787 22.32 -47.94 0.32
C ASN A 787 22.41 -48.88 1.53
N LYS A 788 21.79 -48.51 2.66
CA LYS A 788 21.75 -49.33 3.87
C LYS A 788 20.84 -50.55 3.69
N GLU A 789 19.69 -50.38 3.04
CA GLU A 789 18.79 -51.47 2.67
C GLU A 789 19.46 -52.47 1.71
N ASN A 790 20.32 -51.97 0.82
CA ASN A 790 21.17 -52.79 -0.05
C ASN A 790 22.36 -53.47 0.67
N GLY A 791 22.42 -53.39 2.01
CA GLY A 791 23.40 -54.11 2.83
C GLY A 791 24.77 -53.44 2.97
N MET A 792 24.94 -52.17 2.53
CA MET A 792 26.22 -51.47 2.72
C MET A 792 26.44 -51.07 4.19
N PRO A 793 27.69 -51.13 4.69
CA PRO A 793 28.01 -50.64 6.02
C PRO A 793 27.78 -49.13 6.10
N LEU A 794 27.22 -48.66 7.23
CA LEU A 794 26.78 -47.27 7.46
C LEU A 794 27.73 -46.21 6.91
N ARG A 795 29.02 -46.32 7.24
CA ARG A 795 30.03 -45.32 6.84
C ARG A 795 30.33 -45.35 5.34
N ALA A 796 30.29 -46.51 4.69
CA ALA A 796 30.44 -46.61 3.25
C ALA A 796 29.20 -46.07 2.53
N ALA A 797 27.99 -46.35 3.05
CA ALA A 797 26.74 -45.84 2.53
C ALA A 797 26.69 -44.30 2.55
N ILE A 798 27.16 -43.68 3.65
CA ILE A 798 27.26 -42.21 3.79
C ILE A 798 28.22 -41.60 2.77
N LEU A 799 29.42 -42.18 2.62
CA LEU A 799 30.42 -41.67 1.69
C LEU A 799 29.95 -41.79 0.23
N ASP A 800 29.36 -42.93 -0.14
CA ASP A 800 28.83 -43.16 -1.48
C ASP A 800 27.65 -42.22 -1.79
N ALA A 801 26.70 -42.07 -0.86
CA ALA A 801 25.57 -41.15 -1.02
C ALA A 801 26.05 -39.69 -1.18
N ALA A 802 26.97 -39.23 -0.34
CA ALA A 802 27.50 -37.89 -0.42
C ALA A 802 28.28 -37.63 -1.72
N GLU A 803 29.04 -38.62 -2.22
CA GLU A 803 29.77 -38.54 -3.48
C GLU A 803 28.81 -38.46 -4.69
N ARG A 804 27.77 -39.30 -4.70
CA ARG A 804 26.75 -39.34 -5.77
C ARG A 804 25.91 -38.07 -5.82
N ARG A 805 25.61 -37.46 -4.66
CA ARG A 805 24.73 -36.28 -4.58
C ARG A 805 25.48 -34.95 -4.67
N LEU A 806 26.81 -34.93 -4.55
CA LEU A 806 27.60 -33.69 -4.62
C LEU A 806 27.34 -32.90 -5.91
N ARG A 807 27.45 -33.55 -7.08
CA ARG A 807 27.24 -32.87 -8.37
C ARG A 807 25.79 -32.40 -8.54
N PRO A 808 24.76 -33.24 -8.36
CA PRO A 808 23.37 -32.80 -8.38
C PRO A 808 23.09 -31.61 -7.47
N ILE A 809 23.51 -31.66 -6.20
CA ILE A 809 23.25 -30.59 -5.23
C ILE A 809 23.96 -29.29 -5.64
N MET A 810 25.22 -29.34 -6.08
CA MET A 810 25.91 -28.13 -6.55
C MET A 810 25.26 -27.53 -7.81
N MET A 811 24.76 -28.37 -8.72
CA MET A 811 24.05 -27.91 -9.92
C MET A 811 22.76 -27.18 -9.57
N THR A 812 21.92 -27.80 -8.74
CA THR A 812 20.60 -27.26 -8.42
C THR A 812 20.72 -25.98 -7.63
N THR A 813 21.64 -25.94 -6.68
CA THR A 813 21.86 -24.78 -5.81
C THR A 813 22.45 -23.60 -6.56
N MET A 814 23.44 -23.83 -7.43
CA MET A 814 24.00 -22.78 -8.29
C MET A 814 22.96 -22.27 -9.30
N THR A 815 22.11 -23.15 -9.81
CA THR A 815 21.01 -22.78 -10.71
C THR A 815 19.98 -21.91 -10.00
N THR A 816 19.56 -22.28 -8.78
CA THR A 816 18.61 -21.48 -8.00
C THR A 816 19.23 -20.14 -7.58
N ILE A 817 20.49 -20.12 -7.13
CA ILE A 817 21.19 -18.88 -6.75
C ILE A 817 21.26 -17.92 -7.95
N LEU A 818 21.74 -18.41 -9.10
CA LEU A 818 21.88 -17.56 -10.30
C LEU A 818 20.54 -17.24 -10.96
N GLY A 819 19.52 -18.07 -10.77
CA GLY A 819 18.15 -17.80 -11.20
C GLY A 819 17.49 -16.68 -10.41
N LEU A 820 17.82 -16.55 -9.12
CA LEU A 820 17.32 -15.49 -8.25
C LEU A 820 18.19 -14.24 -8.23
N LEU A 821 19.45 -14.32 -8.68
CA LEU A 821 20.39 -13.19 -8.69
C LEU A 821 19.86 -11.93 -9.41
N PRO A 822 19.16 -12.01 -10.56
CA PRO A 822 18.60 -10.81 -11.19
C PRO A 822 17.61 -10.06 -10.29
N LEU A 823 16.86 -10.79 -9.45
CA LEU A 823 15.87 -10.20 -8.54
C LEU A 823 16.51 -9.42 -7.38
N THR A 824 17.80 -9.65 -7.09
CA THR A 824 18.51 -8.91 -6.03
C THR A 824 19.11 -7.60 -6.51
N LEU A 825 19.27 -7.42 -7.82
CA LEU A 825 20.02 -6.28 -8.38
C LEU A 825 19.23 -4.96 -8.40
N GLY A 826 18.07 -4.87 -7.75
CA GLY A 826 17.39 -3.60 -7.49
C GLY A 826 16.84 -2.89 -8.72
N PHE A 827 16.85 -3.51 -9.91
CA PHE A 827 16.45 -2.85 -11.15
C PHE A 827 14.94 -2.75 -11.29
N GLY A 828 14.34 -1.59 -11.01
CA GLY A 828 12.95 -1.31 -11.32
C GLY A 828 12.06 -1.02 -10.11
N GLU A 829 10.89 -0.45 -10.36
CA GLU A 829 9.99 0.09 -9.33
C GLU A 829 9.46 -1.00 -8.36
N GLY A 830 9.46 -2.28 -8.76
CA GLY A 830 9.03 -3.40 -7.93
C GLY A 830 10.16 -4.15 -7.22
N ALA A 831 11.41 -3.70 -7.36
CA ALA A 831 12.57 -4.41 -6.84
C ALA A 831 12.67 -4.35 -5.32
N ALA A 832 12.29 -3.23 -4.70
CA ALA A 832 12.33 -3.03 -3.24
C ALA A 832 11.54 -4.11 -2.47
N LEU A 833 10.43 -4.58 -3.04
CA LEU A 833 9.61 -5.65 -2.45
C LEU A 833 10.21 -7.05 -2.64
N ARG A 834 10.85 -7.32 -3.79
CA ARG A 834 11.33 -8.67 -4.15
C ARG A 834 12.75 -8.97 -3.68
N ALA A 835 13.63 -7.98 -3.68
CA ALA A 835 15.05 -8.16 -3.38
C ALA A 835 15.28 -8.77 -1.98
N PRO A 836 14.62 -8.33 -0.89
CA PRO A 836 14.82 -8.93 0.43
C PRO A 836 14.46 -10.42 0.49
N ILE A 837 13.43 -10.86 -0.25
CA ILE A 837 13.07 -12.29 -0.34
C ILE A 837 14.21 -13.06 -1.01
N ALA A 838 14.67 -12.59 -2.18
CA ALA A 838 15.71 -13.25 -2.94
C ALA A 838 17.05 -13.29 -2.20
N ILE A 839 17.41 -12.22 -1.49
CA ILE A 839 18.64 -12.12 -0.67
C ILE A 839 18.62 -13.13 0.47
N ALA A 840 17.50 -13.24 1.20
CA ALA A 840 17.33 -14.23 2.26
C ALA A 840 17.53 -15.66 1.74
N VAL A 841 16.92 -15.98 0.60
CA VAL A 841 16.98 -17.31 -0.01
C VAL A 841 18.38 -17.61 -0.56
N ILE A 842 19.02 -16.66 -1.27
CA ILE A 842 20.38 -16.85 -1.80
C ILE A 842 21.39 -17.03 -0.67
N GLY A 843 21.41 -16.12 0.32
CA GLY A 843 22.32 -16.19 1.45
C GLY A 843 22.16 -17.49 2.23
N GLY A 844 20.90 -17.87 2.46
CA GLY A 844 20.55 -19.11 3.14
C GLY A 844 20.91 -20.38 2.38
N MET A 845 20.75 -20.40 1.05
CA MET A 845 21.16 -21.55 0.24
C MET A 845 22.68 -21.69 0.19
N VAL A 846 23.43 -20.59 0.09
CA VAL A 846 24.91 -20.66 0.08
C VAL A 846 25.44 -21.33 1.36
N THR A 847 24.95 -20.93 2.53
CA THR A 847 25.38 -21.56 3.79
C THR A 847 24.78 -22.95 3.95
N SER A 848 23.49 -23.13 3.68
CA SER A 848 22.80 -24.42 3.83
C SER A 848 23.48 -25.50 3.00
N THR A 849 23.86 -25.20 1.76
CA THR A 849 24.42 -26.22 0.85
C THR A 849 25.80 -26.68 1.28
N LEU A 850 26.66 -25.72 1.64
CA LEU A 850 28.00 -26.00 2.16
C LEU A 850 27.93 -26.78 3.48
N LEU A 851 27.03 -26.38 4.38
CA LEU A 851 26.85 -27.03 5.68
C LEU A 851 26.18 -28.40 5.52
N THR A 852 25.14 -28.55 4.72
CA THR A 852 24.43 -29.82 4.46
C THR A 852 25.37 -30.90 3.94
N LEU A 853 26.24 -30.59 2.99
CA LEU A 853 27.19 -31.56 2.42
C LEU A 853 28.19 -32.10 3.46
N ILE A 854 28.55 -31.30 4.47
CA ILE A 854 29.58 -31.63 5.46
C ILE A 854 28.95 -32.17 6.76
N ILE A 855 27.92 -31.49 7.25
CA ILE A 855 27.40 -31.61 8.61
C ILE A 855 26.28 -32.66 8.72
N ILE A 856 25.42 -32.80 7.71
CA ILE A 856 24.35 -33.81 7.73
C ILE A 856 24.88 -35.24 7.82
N PRO A 857 25.92 -35.63 7.06
CA PRO A 857 26.62 -36.90 7.26
C PRO A 857 27.07 -37.14 8.71
N CYS A 858 27.60 -36.11 9.39
CA CYS A 858 28.05 -36.20 10.78
C CYS A 858 26.90 -36.39 11.77
N TYR A 859 25.78 -35.66 11.60
CA TYR A 859 24.60 -35.81 12.44
C TYR A 859 23.94 -37.17 12.23
N TYR A 860 23.78 -37.61 10.97
CA TYR A 860 23.20 -38.90 10.64
C TYR A 860 24.03 -40.05 11.26
N GLU A 861 25.35 -40.05 11.07
CA GLU A 861 26.22 -41.08 11.66
C GLU A 861 26.17 -41.05 13.20
N SER A 862 26.09 -39.87 13.82
CA SER A 862 26.04 -39.75 15.28
C SER A 862 24.72 -40.27 15.85
N ILE A 863 23.60 -39.94 15.21
CA ILE A 863 22.27 -40.39 15.63
C ILE A 863 22.15 -41.91 15.45
N GLU A 864 22.60 -42.47 14.32
CA GLU A 864 22.54 -43.92 14.09
C GLU A 864 23.44 -44.70 15.07
N ASN A 865 24.61 -44.15 15.43
CA ASN A 865 25.47 -44.72 16.47
C ASN A 865 24.83 -44.68 17.87
N ILE A 866 24.01 -43.66 18.17
CA ILE A 866 23.25 -43.58 19.42
C ILE A 866 22.12 -44.61 19.42
N VAL A 867 21.36 -44.71 18.32
CA VAL A 867 20.26 -45.67 18.16
C VAL A 867 20.75 -47.11 18.27
N SER A 868 21.82 -47.47 17.56
CA SER A 868 22.42 -48.81 17.63
C SER A 868 22.95 -49.16 19.03
N ARG A 869 23.49 -48.19 19.79
CA ARG A 869 23.90 -48.38 21.19
C ARG A 869 22.71 -48.58 22.14
N ILE A 870 21.59 -47.90 21.89
CA ILE A 870 20.36 -48.05 22.68
C ILE A 870 19.63 -49.37 22.33
N GLY A 871 19.60 -49.75 21.06
CA GLY A 871 19.06 -51.03 20.58
C GLY A 871 19.80 -52.24 21.15
N ARG A 872 21.15 -52.24 21.09
CA ARG A 872 21.98 -53.27 21.72
C ARG A 872 21.78 -53.37 23.24
N LYS A 873 21.56 -52.24 23.93
CA LYS A 873 21.24 -52.25 25.38
C LYS A 873 19.87 -52.85 25.68
N LYS A 874 18.91 -52.78 24.74
CA LYS A 874 17.58 -53.41 24.88
C LYS A 874 17.65 -54.91 24.64
N GLU A 875 18.37 -55.38 23.62
CA GLU A 875 18.59 -56.82 23.37
C GLU A 875 19.34 -57.50 24.53
N VAL A 876 20.42 -56.88 25.03
CA VAL A 876 21.16 -57.41 26.18
C VAL A 876 20.30 -57.44 27.47
N LYS A 877 19.33 -56.52 27.62
CA LYS A 877 18.37 -56.57 28.75
C LYS A 877 17.31 -57.66 28.59
N ILE A 878 16.94 -58.02 27.37
CA ILE A 878 15.96 -59.07 27.09
C ILE A 878 16.62 -60.46 27.25
N GLU A 879 17.88 -60.61 26.83
CA GLU A 879 18.64 -61.85 27.08
C GLU A 879 18.92 -62.10 28.57
N VAL A 880 19.20 -61.05 29.36
CA VAL A 880 19.42 -61.20 30.82
C VAL A 880 18.11 -61.44 31.59
N SER A 881 16.95 -61.13 31.02
CA SER A 881 15.64 -61.42 31.62
C SER A 881 15.07 -62.80 31.26
N ASN A 882 15.63 -63.46 30.24
CA ASN A 882 15.24 -64.80 29.77
C ASN A 882 16.32 -65.87 30.09
N GLY A 883 17.33 -65.53 30.89
CA GLY A 883 18.40 -66.42 31.34
C GLY A 883 18.21 -66.92 32.76
#